data_AF-A0A246RR22-F1
#
_entry.id   AF-A0A246RR22-F1
#
_cell.length_a   1.000
_cell.length_b   1.000
_cell.length_c   1.000
_cell.angle_alpha   90.00
_cell.angle_beta   90.00
_cell.angle_gamma   90.00
#
_symmetry.space_group_name_H-M   'P 1'
#
loop_
_entity.id
_entity.type
_entity.pdbx_description
1 polymer ?
#
loop_
_entity_poly.entity_id
_entity_poly.type
_entity_poly.pdbx_seq_one_letter_code
_entity_poly.pdbx_strand_id
1 'polypeptide(L)'
;MTVAIVLAAGAPAAGLPTGTGEPLADRLTGQLRRAGADRVHTVTDLPALAALVDTVTGPVLVTGGDLVAHTAVLRHLATSPVGPTVALVLTDPPAADATLVREERGQVVDAGPELPDATGVFGGALRVGADDLPALAAAARSAAVAPAAGAAVDRLFAALADLGTLTFAHRVRLLVAHRVADPAGLAAAEAALAGVDEDRAQLRLSVKERDDFFTTYFVSTWSPYVTKVCARLGLTPTGVTMISVLFAVVAAVLFGAGGRPALVAGAVLLYLGFVLDCVDGQLARYTRHFSAWGGWLDTMADRAKEYLVYAGLGYGATHAGFRYGWALAVAAMTLQTVRHMTDAWYGVLHDEAARRPRPAGPAAGGIGGKLNAASTRVQADTGSVSYWLKRTVVFPIGERWALIAVTAALFGPLVSLVSVLVWGVLAFGYTGALRTLRARWMWVPVLDTVDATLHRDDGPVAARLPVVRPMGPLTLAVLGALGPAVLLVVGLFRSAGDGDPGGLRWWLPVALVVLLVAGLGAGAAHNGPLDWLVPAALRAGEYLFAAVVGVVGGVPPWLVFGYVFVLTVHHYDLTARLEKRQAAPPLHAWTLGWEGRSVLLAVAAIAGFAAPAMATIGTYLLMVFVASVVLAWVVLPARAGRAAAVPVRGASPG
;
A
#
# COMPACT_ATOMS: atom_id res chain seq x y z
N MET A 1 -17.25 0.93 18.54
CA MET A 1 -17.78 2.25 18.95
C MET A 1 -16.61 3.19 19.11
N THR A 2 -16.68 4.39 18.55
CA THR A 2 -15.65 5.43 18.66
C THR A 2 -16.03 6.36 19.81
N VAL A 3 -15.13 6.50 20.79
CA VAL A 3 -15.30 7.41 21.92
C VAL A 3 -14.51 8.68 21.63
N ALA A 4 -15.11 9.86 21.79
CA ALA A 4 -14.41 11.12 21.73
C ALA A 4 -14.29 11.76 23.12
N ILE A 5 -13.16 12.41 23.38
CA ILE A 5 -12.85 13.07 24.64
C ILE A 5 -12.45 14.51 24.34
N VAL A 6 -13.19 15.48 24.89
CA VAL A 6 -12.83 16.89 24.91
C VAL A 6 -12.11 17.18 26.22
N LEU A 7 -10.82 17.50 26.14
CA LEU A 7 -9.99 17.85 27.28
C LEU A 7 -10.05 19.35 27.53
N ALA A 8 -10.83 19.76 28.54
CA ALA A 8 -11.00 21.17 28.93
C ALA A 8 -9.92 21.65 29.92
N ALA A 9 -9.04 20.75 30.36
CA ALA A 9 -8.01 21.00 31.35
C ALA A 9 -7.02 22.12 30.92
N GLY A 10 -7.05 23.26 31.62
CA GLY A 10 -6.10 24.35 31.40
C GLY A 10 -6.30 25.12 30.08
N ALA A 11 -7.48 25.05 29.46
CA ALA A 11 -7.80 25.77 28.22
C ALA A 11 -8.87 26.86 28.46
N PRO A 12 -8.49 28.13 28.73
CA PRO A 12 -9.44 29.24 28.88
C PRO A 12 -10.37 29.39 27.67
N ALA A 13 -9.86 29.02 26.49
CA ALA A 13 -10.57 29.04 25.23
C ALA A 13 -11.83 28.17 25.19
N ALA A 14 -11.89 27.10 26.00
CA ALA A 14 -13.01 26.16 26.02
C ALA A 14 -14.35 26.82 26.38
N GLY A 15 -14.30 27.88 27.21
CA GLY A 15 -15.46 28.65 27.64
C GLY A 15 -15.78 29.87 26.78
N LEU A 16 -15.01 30.15 25.73
CA LEU A 16 -15.26 31.31 24.88
C LEU A 16 -16.59 31.16 24.13
N PRO A 17 -17.42 32.22 24.08
CA PRO A 17 -18.67 32.19 23.33
C PRO A 17 -18.37 32.26 21.83
N THR A 18 -18.88 31.28 21.11
CA THR A 18 -18.83 31.23 19.64
C THR A 18 -19.75 32.29 19.02
N GLY A 19 -19.69 32.49 17.70
CA GLY A 19 -20.61 33.40 16.99
C GLY A 19 -22.10 33.06 17.15
N THR A 20 -22.45 31.84 17.57
CA THR A 20 -23.82 31.39 17.91
C THR A 20 -24.16 31.52 19.40
N GLY A 21 -23.22 31.96 20.23
CA GLY A 21 -23.40 32.21 21.66
C GLY A 21 -23.20 30.98 22.57
N GLU A 22 -22.98 29.79 22.01
CA GLU A 22 -22.63 28.59 22.80
C GLU A 22 -21.13 28.57 23.15
N PRO A 23 -20.72 27.93 24.27
CA PRO A 23 -19.31 27.69 24.58
C PRO A 23 -18.60 26.89 23.48
N LEU A 24 -17.33 27.20 23.22
CA LEU A 24 -16.53 26.48 22.22
C LEU A 24 -16.47 24.96 22.47
N ALA A 25 -16.37 24.54 23.73
CA ALA A 25 -16.39 23.12 24.09
C ALA A 25 -17.70 22.40 23.73
N ASP A 26 -18.84 23.09 23.82
CA ASP A 26 -20.15 22.54 23.47
C ASP A 26 -20.30 22.41 21.95
N ARG A 27 -19.86 23.43 21.21
CA ARG A 27 -19.75 23.37 19.75
C ARG A 27 -18.89 22.18 19.31
N LEU A 28 -17.71 22.00 19.91
CA LEU A 28 -16.81 20.89 19.63
C LEU A 28 -17.47 19.53 19.91
N THR A 29 -18.18 19.42 21.03
CA THR A 29 -18.95 18.21 21.38
C THR A 29 -19.99 17.88 20.31
N GLY A 30 -20.73 18.88 19.82
CA GLY A 30 -21.68 18.72 18.72
C GLY A 30 -21.01 18.38 17.38
N GLN A 31 -19.82 18.94 17.10
CA GLN A 31 -19.03 18.62 15.91
C GLN A 31 -18.50 17.19 15.93
N LEU A 32 -18.01 16.70 17.08
CA LEU A 32 -17.50 15.34 17.24
C LEU A 32 -18.58 14.29 16.98
N ARG A 33 -19.82 14.54 17.44
CA ARG A 33 -20.97 13.69 17.09
C ARG A 33 -21.23 13.67 15.58
N ARG A 34 -21.23 14.84 14.92
CA ARG A 34 -21.38 14.95 13.44
C ARG A 34 -20.19 14.38 12.66
N ALA A 35 -19.03 14.27 13.29
CA ALA A 35 -17.83 13.63 12.75
C ALA A 35 -17.87 12.09 12.87
N GLY A 36 -18.85 11.54 13.60
CA GLY A 36 -19.09 10.10 13.74
C GLY A 36 -18.68 9.49 15.08
N ALA A 37 -18.47 10.30 16.12
CA ALA A 37 -18.26 9.77 17.48
C ALA A 37 -19.58 9.27 18.08
N ASP A 38 -19.59 8.02 18.58
CA ASP A 38 -20.77 7.40 19.20
C ASP A 38 -21.06 8.00 20.58
N ARG A 39 -19.99 8.29 21.33
CA ARG A 39 -20.02 8.90 22.66
C ARG A 39 -19.00 10.02 22.73
N VAL A 40 -19.36 11.12 23.38
CA VAL A 40 -18.46 12.25 23.60
C VAL A 40 -18.46 12.56 25.09
N HIS A 41 -17.28 12.58 25.69
CA HIS A 41 -17.05 12.90 27.09
C HIS A 41 -16.24 14.19 27.20
N THR A 42 -16.59 15.06 28.13
CA THR A 42 -15.78 16.22 28.48
C THR A 42 -15.07 15.92 29.78
N VAL A 43 -13.75 16.10 29.81
CA VAL A 43 -12.90 15.77 30.95
C VAL A 43 -12.07 17.00 31.34
N THR A 44 -11.93 17.22 32.64
CA THR A 44 -11.29 18.42 33.22
C THR A 44 -9.82 18.23 33.55
N ASP A 45 -9.29 17.00 33.53
CA ASP A 45 -7.88 16.69 33.84
C ASP A 45 -7.39 15.38 33.16
N LEU A 46 -6.07 15.17 33.20
CA LEU A 46 -5.42 14.01 32.60
C LEU A 46 -5.67 12.69 33.36
N PRO A 47 -5.72 12.65 34.71
CA PRO A 47 -6.08 11.44 35.45
C PRO A 47 -7.47 10.88 35.09
N ALA A 48 -8.48 11.74 34.97
CA ALA A 48 -9.82 11.32 34.55
C ALA A 48 -9.84 10.83 33.09
N LEU A 49 -8.99 11.40 32.21
CA LEU A 49 -8.82 10.89 30.85
C LEU A 49 -8.23 9.48 30.87
N ALA A 50 -7.19 9.24 31.67
CA ALA A 50 -6.58 7.92 31.81
C ALA A 50 -7.60 6.87 32.31
N ALA A 51 -8.36 7.21 33.35
CA ALA A 51 -9.39 6.34 33.91
C ALA A 51 -10.48 6.00 32.89
N LEU A 52 -10.90 6.96 32.06
CA LEU A 52 -11.86 6.71 30.99
C LEU A 52 -11.27 5.80 29.91
N VAL A 53 -10.05 6.08 29.46
CA VAL A 53 -9.35 5.28 28.43
C VAL A 53 -9.20 3.82 28.86
N ASP A 54 -8.90 3.56 30.14
CA ASP A 54 -8.77 2.20 30.70
C ASP A 54 -10.09 1.38 30.60
N THR A 55 -11.24 2.03 30.38
CA THR A 55 -12.55 1.35 30.23
C THR A 55 -12.99 1.15 28.77
N VAL A 56 -12.27 1.72 27.80
CA VAL A 56 -12.67 1.73 26.40
C VAL A 56 -11.94 0.63 25.63
N THR A 57 -12.66 -0.05 24.73
CA THR A 57 -12.12 -1.13 23.88
C THR A 57 -12.00 -0.74 22.40
N GLY A 58 -12.53 0.43 22.02
CA GLY A 58 -12.49 0.97 20.66
C GLY A 58 -11.56 2.17 20.52
N PRO A 59 -11.33 2.67 19.29
CA PRO A 59 -10.49 3.85 19.08
C PRO A 59 -11.04 5.08 19.83
N VAL A 60 -10.12 5.91 20.32
CA VAL A 60 -10.43 7.12 21.08
C VAL A 60 -9.96 8.35 20.29
N LEU A 61 -10.83 9.35 20.14
CA LEU A 61 -10.49 10.65 19.55
C LEU A 61 -10.38 11.69 20.68
N VAL A 62 -9.19 12.23 20.91
CA VAL A 62 -8.94 13.25 21.94
C VAL A 62 -8.79 14.61 21.26
N THR A 63 -9.44 15.64 21.78
CA THR A 63 -9.27 17.04 21.35
C THR A 63 -9.05 17.96 22.55
N GLY A 64 -8.26 19.01 22.37
CA GLY A 64 -8.26 20.16 23.26
C GLY A 64 -9.54 20.97 23.10
N GLY A 65 -9.91 21.71 24.16
CA GLY A 65 -11.03 22.65 24.13
C GLY A 65 -10.76 23.96 23.37
N ASP A 66 -9.55 24.13 22.85
CA ASP A 66 -9.05 25.31 22.13
C ASP A 66 -9.08 25.17 20.60
N LEU A 67 -9.59 24.05 20.06
CA LEU A 67 -9.60 23.77 18.63
C LEU A 67 -10.82 24.40 17.93
N VAL A 68 -10.59 25.14 16.86
CA VAL A 68 -11.62 25.60 15.91
C VAL A 68 -11.32 25.02 14.54
N ALA A 69 -12.15 24.10 14.06
CA ALA A 69 -11.93 23.41 12.78
C ALA A 69 -13.23 23.11 12.02
N HIS A 70 -13.09 22.90 10.71
CA HIS A 70 -14.15 22.29 9.91
C HIS A 70 -14.53 20.90 10.46
N THR A 71 -15.81 20.54 10.36
CA THR A 71 -16.28 19.22 10.83
C THR A 71 -15.61 18.10 10.03
N ALA A 72 -15.32 18.35 8.75
CA ALA A 72 -14.56 17.45 7.90
C ALA A 72 -13.16 17.11 8.44
N VAL A 73 -12.45 18.04 9.11
CA VAL A 73 -11.11 17.78 9.69
C VAL A 73 -11.20 16.74 10.81
N LEU A 74 -12.15 16.93 11.74
CA LEU A 74 -12.39 15.97 12.82
C LEU A 74 -12.85 14.61 12.25
N ARG A 75 -13.71 14.61 11.23
CA ARG A 75 -14.13 13.40 10.53
C ARG A 75 -12.94 12.71 9.87
N HIS A 76 -12.01 13.46 9.27
CA HIS A 76 -10.81 12.91 8.64
C HIS A 76 -9.90 12.20 9.65
N LEU A 77 -9.68 12.81 10.82
CA LEU A 77 -8.95 12.20 11.92
C LEU A 77 -9.66 10.92 12.41
N ALA A 78 -10.96 11.01 12.71
CA ALA A 78 -11.76 9.91 13.22
C ALA A 78 -11.76 8.68 12.30
N THR A 79 -11.78 8.91 10.99
CA THR A 79 -11.90 7.86 9.95
C THR A 79 -10.61 7.59 9.18
N SER A 80 -9.47 8.07 9.66
CA SER A 80 -8.20 7.95 8.92
C SER A 80 -7.84 6.48 8.60
N PRO A 81 -7.48 6.16 7.34
CA PRO A 81 -7.07 4.82 6.95
C PRO A 81 -5.56 4.56 7.10
N VAL A 82 -4.77 5.57 7.50
CA VAL A 82 -3.30 5.56 7.38
C VAL A 82 -2.60 4.84 8.55
N GLY A 83 -3.28 4.69 9.68
CA GLY A 83 -2.75 3.99 10.83
C GLY A 83 -3.70 3.99 12.03
N PRO A 84 -3.36 3.25 13.10
CA PRO A 84 -4.17 3.22 14.32
C PRO A 84 -4.18 4.57 15.02
N THR A 85 -3.02 5.23 15.12
CA THR A 85 -2.85 6.51 15.82
C THR A 85 -2.45 7.63 14.85
N VAL A 86 -3.20 8.74 14.89
CA VAL A 86 -3.11 9.86 13.94
C VAL A 86 -3.28 11.19 14.68
N ALA A 87 -2.31 12.08 14.55
CA ALA A 87 -2.31 13.42 15.14
C ALA A 87 -2.59 14.49 14.08
N LEU A 88 -3.37 15.49 14.44
CA LEU A 88 -3.54 16.71 13.65
C LEU A 88 -2.23 17.50 13.68
N VAL A 89 -1.71 17.88 12.52
CA VAL A 89 -0.50 18.71 12.41
C VAL A 89 -0.83 19.95 11.60
N LEU A 90 -0.57 21.12 12.19
CA LEU A 90 -0.77 22.43 11.58
C LEU A 90 0.56 23.00 11.12
N THR A 91 0.51 23.87 10.12
CA THR A 91 1.65 24.65 9.62
C THR A 91 1.69 26.08 10.15
N ASP A 92 0.76 26.42 11.05
CA ASP A 92 0.70 27.72 11.71
C ASP A 92 2.00 27.98 12.48
N PRO A 93 2.44 29.25 12.59
CA PRO A 93 3.60 29.59 13.41
C PRO A 93 3.40 29.06 14.83
N PRO A 94 4.44 28.51 15.46
CA PRO A 94 4.31 27.90 16.77
C PRO A 94 3.81 28.94 17.78
N ALA A 95 2.64 28.67 18.38
CA ALA A 95 2.26 29.33 19.61
C ALA A 95 3.28 28.94 20.70
N ALA A 96 3.57 29.83 21.64
CA ALA A 96 4.62 29.66 22.65
C ALA A 96 4.51 28.35 23.45
N ASP A 97 3.31 27.75 23.51
CA ASP A 97 2.99 26.57 24.31
C ASP A 97 2.59 25.33 23.46
N ALA A 98 2.76 25.37 22.14
CA ALA A 98 2.40 24.26 21.26
C ALA A 98 3.53 23.24 21.10
N THR A 99 3.22 21.94 21.16
CA THR A 99 4.20 20.89 20.86
C THR A 99 4.65 20.96 19.40
N LEU A 100 5.95 21.15 19.18
CA LEU A 100 6.57 21.12 17.86
C LEU A 100 6.65 19.69 17.35
N VAL A 101 6.49 19.51 16.04
CA VAL A 101 6.45 18.19 15.39
C VAL A 101 7.41 18.14 14.22
N ARG A 102 8.30 17.14 14.23
CA ARG A 102 9.04 16.73 13.02
C ARG A 102 8.30 15.56 12.39
N GLU A 103 7.87 15.77 11.16
CA GLU A 103 7.22 14.76 10.33
C GLU A 103 8.14 14.34 9.20
N GLU A 104 8.24 13.03 8.99
CA GLU A 104 8.85 12.46 7.79
C GLU A 104 7.92 11.40 7.19
N ARG A 105 7.62 11.53 5.88
CA ARG A 105 6.71 10.62 5.15
C ARG A 105 5.35 10.41 5.82
N GLY A 106 4.74 11.46 6.37
CA GLY A 106 3.44 11.35 7.05
C GLY A 106 3.51 10.72 8.45
N GLN A 107 4.70 10.42 8.97
CA GLN A 107 4.90 9.89 10.33
C GLN A 107 5.52 10.98 11.21
N VAL A 108 5.01 11.11 12.43
CA VAL A 108 5.66 11.92 13.48
C VAL A 108 6.89 11.15 13.95
N VAL A 109 8.07 11.67 13.65
CA VAL A 109 9.35 11.04 13.99
C VAL A 109 9.96 11.63 15.26
N ASP A 110 9.54 12.82 15.65
CA ASP A 110 9.99 13.51 16.86
C ASP A 110 8.95 14.57 17.24
N ALA A 111 8.74 14.79 18.54
CA ALA A 111 7.81 15.80 19.04
C ALA A 111 8.25 16.29 20.43
N GLY A 112 8.18 17.61 20.64
CA GLY A 112 8.61 18.20 21.91
C GLY A 112 8.40 19.71 21.98
N PRO A 113 8.70 20.33 23.13
CA PRO A 113 8.58 21.78 23.31
C PRO A 113 9.63 22.56 22.51
N GLU A 114 10.84 22.01 22.36
CA GLU A 114 11.94 22.60 21.61
C GLU A 114 12.44 21.61 20.55
N LEU A 115 12.32 21.98 19.27
CA LEU A 115 12.67 21.11 18.15
C LEU A 115 13.19 21.96 16.97
N PRO A 116 14.52 22.07 16.79
CA PRO A 116 15.12 22.97 15.80
C PRO A 116 14.68 22.73 14.35
N ASP A 117 14.43 21.47 13.99
CA ASP A 117 14.02 21.05 12.65
C ASP A 117 12.51 20.73 12.57
N ALA A 118 11.69 21.46 13.32
CA ALA A 118 10.24 21.27 13.32
C ALA A 118 9.64 21.52 11.92
N THR A 119 8.71 20.65 11.53
CA THR A 119 8.00 20.71 10.24
C THR A 119 6.54 21.18 10.37
N GLY A 120 6.11 21.44 11.60
CA GLY A 120 4.76 21.82 11.98
C GLY A 120 4.57 21.77 13.49
N VAL A 121 3.33 21.99 13.91
CA VAL A 121 2.91 21.98 15.32
C VAL A 121 1.72 21.06 15.53
N PHE A 122 1.62 20.49 16.73
CA PHE A 122 0.48 19.68 17.12
C PHE A 122 -0.80 20.52 17.14
N GLY A 123 -1.79 20.08 16.37
CA GLY A 123 -3.03 20.81 16.13
C GLY A 123 -4.08 20.67 17.24
N GLY A 124 -3.76 20.05 18.37
CA GLY A 124 -4.69 19.92 19.49
C GLY A 124 -5.72 18.80 19.34
N ALA A 125 -5.57 17.89 18.37
CA ALA A 125 -6.41 16.71 18.25
C ALA A 125 -5.64 15.48 17.78
N LEU A 126 -5.94 14.31 18.34
CA LEU A 126 -5.41 13.04 17.90
C LEU A 126 -6.43 11.92 18.03
N ARG A 127 -6.42 10.98 17.09
CA ARG A 127 -7.08 9.68 17.22
C ARG A 127 -6.04 8.67 17.66
N VAL A 128 -6.39 7.83 18.63
CA VAL A 128 -5.58 6.70 19.09
C VAL A 128 -6.32 5.40 18.81
N GLY A 129 -5.60 4.43 18.25
CA GLY A 129 -6.14 3.10 17.94
C GLY A 129 -6.31 2.24 19.19
N ALA A 130 -7.11 1.18 19.10
CA ALA A 130 -7.38 0.28 20.23
C ALA A 130 -6.10 -0.32 20.82
N ASP A 131 -5.14 -0.70 19.96
CA ASP A 131 -3.88 -1.32 20.38
C ASP A 131 -2.94 -0.32 21.11
N ASP A 132 -3.13 0.98 20.88
CA ASP A 132 -2.30 2.05 21.44
C ASP A 132 -2.95 2.71 22.69
N LEU A 133 -4.15 2.27 23.11
CA LEU A 133 -4.84 2.82 24.29
C LEU A 133 -4.03 2.66 25.60
N PRO A 134 -3.33 1.54 25.86
CA PRO A 134 -2.49 1.43 27.05
C PRO A 134 -1.38 2.48 27.07
N ALA A 135 -0.79 2.81 25.91
CA ALA A 135 0.21 3.86 25.78
C ALA A 135 -0.40 5.25 26.02
N LEU A 136 -1.61 5.51 25.52
CA LEU A 136 -2.34 6.75 25.79
C LEU A 136 -2.64 6.94 27.29
N ALA A 137 -3.10 5.89 27.97
CA ALA A 137 -3.36 5.96 29.41
C ALA A 137 -2.07 6.17 30.21
N ALA A 138 -0.97 5.52 29.82
CA ALA A 138 0.35 5.73 30.42
C ALA A 138 0.88 7.17 30.18
N ALA A 139 0.73 7.69 28.97
CA ALA A 139 1.09 9.06 28.61
C ALA A 139 0.30 10.08 29.45
N ALA A 140 -1.02 9.88 29.60
CA ALA A 140 -1.87 10.73 30.42
C ALA A 140 -1.45 10.74 31.89
N ARG A 141 -1.13 9.57 32.47
CA ARG A 141 -0.62 9.45 33.84
C ARG A 141 0.73 10.14 34.02
N SER A 142 1.66 9.97 33.09
CA SER A 142 2.99 10.59 33.14
C SER A 142 2.90 12.11 33.01
N ALA A 143 2.12 12.60 32.04
CA ALA A 143 1.89 14.02 31.82
C ALA A 143 1.18 14.69 33.00
N ALA A 144 0.36 13.98 33.79
CA ALA A 144 -0.31 14.52 34.97
C ALA A 144 0.65 14.88 36.12
N VAL A 145 1.81 14.23 36.22
CA VAL A 145 2.76 14.39 37.35
C VAL A 145 3.73 15.55 37.12
N ALA A 146 4.00 15.93 35.87
CA ALA A 146 4.93 17.00 35.54
C ALA A 146 4.26 18.39 35.64
N PRO A 147 4.77 19.33 36.47
CA PRO A 147 4.38 20.73 36.42
C PRO A 147 5.03 21.38 35.20
N ALA A 148 4.39 21.25 34.04
CA ALA A 148 4.84 21.84 32.80
C ALA A 148 3.83 22.89 32.31
N ALA A 149 4.34 24.03 31.85
CA ALA A 149 3.57 25.03 31.12
C ALA A 149 2.95 24.43 29.85
N GLY A 150 1.82 25.00 29.41
CA GLY A 150 1.14 24.62 28.18
C GLY A 150 -0.10 23.72 28.35
N ALA A 151 -0.85 23.58 27.25
CA ALA A 151 -2.14 22.90 27.26
C ALA A 151 -2.00 21.41 27.59
N ALA A 152 -2.98 20.85 28.32
CA ALA A 152 -2.92 19.45 28.74
C ALA A 152 -2.87 18.46 27.57
N VAL A 153 -3.47 18.81 26.43
CA VAL A 153 -3.48 17.97 25.22
C VAL A 153 -2.10 17.90 24.55
N ASP A 154 -1.32 18.99 24.58
CA ASP A 154 0.06 19.05 24.08
C ASP A 154 0.97 18.18 24.96
N ARG A 155 0.86 18.30 26.28
CA ARG A 155 1.62 17.44 27.22
C ARG A 155 1.31 15.97 27.06
N LEU A 156 0.03 15.63 26.85
CA LEU A 156 -0.41 14.27 26.56
C LEU A 156 0.23 13.74 25.27
N PHE A 157 0.24 14.55 24.20
CA PHE A 157 0.80 14.15 22.91
C PHE A 157 2.32 13.98 22.97
N ALA A 158 3.04 14.90 23.63
CA ALA A 158 4.48 14.79 23.84
C ALA A 158 4.83 13.51 24.63
N ALA A 159 4.12 13.23 25.74
CA ALA A 159 4.32 12.01 26.50
C ALA A 159 4.00 10.73 25.70
N LEU A 160 3.02 10.78 24.79
CA LEU A 160 2.70 9.66 23.91
C LEU A 160 3.80 9.41 22.87
N ALA A 161 4.40 10.47 22.34
CA ALA A 161 5.54 10.40 21.44
C ALA A 161 6.79 9.84 22.14
N ASP A 162 7.05 10.25 23.40
CA ASP A 162 8.16 9.75 24.22
C ASP A 162 8.05 8.24 24.51
N LEU A 163 6.83 7.71 24.57
CA LEU A 163 6.59 6.26 24.69
C LEU A 163 6.85 5.48 23.39
N GLY A 164 7.23 6.16 22.30
CA GLY A 164 7.54 5.55 21.01
C GLY A 164 6.30 5.10 20.22
N THR A 165 5.13 5.66 20.51
CA THR A 165 3.88 5.31 19.81
C THR A 165 3.93 5.78 18.37
N LEU A 166 3.76 4.86 17.41
CA LEU A 166 3.77 5.20 15.99
C LEU A 166 2.57 6.09 15.64
N THR A 167 2.84 7.37 15.44
CA THR A 167 1.81 8.38 15.17
C THR A 167 1.94 8.92 13.75
N PHE A 168 0.84 8.92 13.00
CA PHE A 168 0.78 9.53 11.67
C PHE A 168 0.31 10.98 11.74
N ALA A 169 0.89 11.84 10.91
CA ALA A 169 0.48 13.23 10.77
C ALA A 169 -0.69 13.37 9.79
N HIS A 170 -1.77 14.03 10.24
CA HIS A 170 -2.83 14.53 9.38
C HIS A 170 -2.64 16.04 9.18
N ARG A 171 -2.13 16.44 8.01
CA ARG A 171 -2.00 17.85 7.66
C ARG A 171 -3.30 18.43 7.13
N VAL A 172 -3.63 19.63 7.62
CA VAL A 172 -4.74 20.43 7.12
C VAL A 172 -4.28 21.21 5.89
N ARG A 173 -5.06 21.16 4.81
CA ARG A 173 -4.73 21.79 3.52
C ARG A 173 -5.82 22.75 3.05
N LEU A 174 -6.76 22.26 2.24
CA LEU A 174 -7.85 23.06 1.69
C LEU A 174 -8.98 23.35 2.70
N LEU A 175 -8.88 22.78 3.89
CA LEU A 175 -9.80 23.00 5.01
C LEU A 175 -9.10 23.91 6.02
N VAL A 176 -9.86 24.35 7.02
CA VAL A 176 -9.37 25.22 8.10
C VAL A 176 -9.38 24.48 9.44
N ALA A 177 -8.30 24.63 10.19
CA ALA A 177 -8.19 24.26 11.60
C ALA A 177 -7.17 25.16 12.28
N HIS A 178 -7.53 25.76 13.40
CA HIS A 178 -6.67 26.62 14.21
C HIS A 178 -6.87 26.33 15.69
N ARG A 179 -5.81 26.53 16.49
CA ARG A 179 -5.95 26.61 17.94
C ARG A 179 -6.14 28.08 18.34
N VAL A 180 -7.05 28.34 19.26
CA VAL A 180 -7.40 29.70 19.70
C VAL A 180 -7.17 29.87 21.18
N ALA A 181 -6.67 31.04 21.60
CA ALA A 181 -6.43 31.35 23.01
C ALA A 181 -7.35 32.45 23.53
N ASP A 182 -7.83 33.34 22.66
CA ASP A 182 -8.57 34.55 23.01
C ASP A 182 -9.79 34.78 22.06
N PRO A 183 -10.70 35.72 22.40
CA PRO A 183 -11.87 36.02 21.57
C PRO A 183 -11.53 36.51 20.16
N ALA A 184 -10.41 37.21 19.97
CA ALA A 184 -10.02 37.75 18.67
C ALA A 184 -9.56 36.63 17.73
N GLY A 185 -8.77 35.69 18.24
CA GLY A 185 -8.37 34.47 17.56
C GLY A 185 -9.57 33.58 17.21
N LEU A 186 -10.55 33.47 18.12
CA LEU A 186 -11.80 32.75 17.84
C LEU A 186 -12.56 33.38 16.66
N ALA A 187 -12.78 34.70 16.68
CA ALA A 187 -13.47 35.39 15.60
C ALA A 187 -12.73 35.27 14.25
N ALA A 188 -11.40 35.36 14.25
CA ALA A 188 -10.58 35.18 13.06
C ALA A 188 -10.68 33.74 12.51
N ALA A 189 -10.62 32.73 13.38
CA ALA A 189 -10.78 31.34 12.98
C ALA A 189 -12.18 31.07 12.41
N GLU A 190 -13.24 31.59 13.03
CA GLU A 190 -14.61 31.48 12.52
C GLU A 190 -14.80 32.13 11.15
N ALA A 191 -14.21 33.31 10.94
CA ALA A 191 -14.21 33.97 9.63
C ALA A 191 -13.47 33.14 8.57
N ALA A 192 -12.33 32.53 8.92
CA ALA A 192 -11.59 31.65 8.03
C ALA A 192 -12.41 30.40 7.63
N LEU A 193 -13.12 29.77 8.59
CA LEU A 193 -14.03 28.66 8.31
C LEU A 193 -15.14 29.06 7.33
N ALA A 194 -15.75 30.24 7.52
CA ALA A 194 -16.82 30.73 6.65
C ALA A 194 -16.35 31.04 5.23
N GLY A 195 -15.06 31.37 5.06
CA GLY A 195 -14.46 31.65 3.75
C GLY A 195 -14.22 30.42 2.86
N VAL A 196 -14.39 29.20 3.39
CA VAL A 196 -14.10 27.95 2.68
C VAL A 196 -15.37 27.10 2.51
N ASP A 197 -15.71 26.80 1.26
CA ASP A 197 -16.72 25.78 0.93
C ASP A 197 -16.18 24.38 1.27
N GLU A 198 -16.65 23.83 2.40
CA GLU A 198 -16.21 22.54 2.94
C GLU A 198 -16.44 21.38 1.96
N ASP A 199 -17.55 21.36 1.19
CA ASP A 199 -17.86 20.29 0.24
C ASP A 199 -16.92 20.33 -0.96
N ARG A 200 -16.73 21.53 -1.53
CA ARG A 200 -15.80 21.73 -2.65
C ARG A 200 -14.36 21.44 -2.25
N ALA A 201 -13.97 21.81 -1.03
CA ALA A 201 -12.66 21.49 -0.47
C ALA A 201 -12.48 19.97 -0.31
N GLN A 202 -13.45 19.27 0.29
CA GLN A 202 -13.42 17.80 0.43
C GLN A 202 -13.32 17.10 -0.93
N LEU A 203 -14.08 17.55 -1.93
CA LEU A 203 -14.03 16.95 -3.25
C LEU A 203 -12.65 17.09 -3.90
N ARG A 204 -12.01 18.27 -3.76
CA ARG A 204 -10.63 18.47 -4.25
C ARG A 204 -9.61 17.64 -3.46
N LEU A 205 -9.77 17.53 -2.14
CA LEU A 205 -8.92 16.70 -1.28
C LEU A 205 -9.07 15.19 -1.56
N SER A 206 -10.17 14.77 -2.20
CA SER A 206 -10.36 13.38 -2.60
C SER A 206 -9.41 12.93 -3.72
N VAL A 207 -8.85 13.86 -4.48
CA VAL A 207 -7.83 13.59 -5.51
C VAL A 207 -6.46 13.47 -4.84
N LYS A 208 -5.64 12.48 -5.26
CA LYS A 208 -4.29 12.33 -4.74
C LYS A 208 -3.45 13.55 -5.14
N GLU A 209 -2.69 14.08 -4.19
CA GLU A 209 -1.89 15.29 -4.40
C GLU A 209 -0.76 15.09 -5.41
N ARG A 210 -0.18 13.90 -5.43
CA ARG A 210 0.96 13.55 -6.28
C ARG A 210 0.57 12.40 -7.20
N ASP A 211 -0.34 12.67 -8.13
CA ASP A 211 -0.69 11.76 -9.21
C ASP A 211 0.32 11.84 -10.36
N ASP A 212 0.42 10.77 -11.15
CA ASP A 212 1.34 10.71 -12.28
C ASP A 212 0.88 11.62 -13.43
N PHE A 213 1.71 11.78 -14.47
CA PHE A 213 1.46 12.76 -15.53
C PHE A 213 0.12 12.50 -16.20
N PHE A 214 -0.11 11.25 -16.63
CA PHE A 214 -1.34 10.91 -17.33
C PHE A 214 -2.57 11.09 -16.43
N THR A 215 -2.51 10.57 -15.20
CA THR A 215 -3.60 10.70 -14.23
C THR A 215 -3.91 12.16 -13.93
N THR A 216 -2.89 13.00 -13.70
CA THR A 216 -3.07 14.41 -13.34
C THR A 216 -3.83 15.19 -14.41
N TYR A 217 -3.42 15.06 -15.68
CA TYR A 217 -3.97 15.90 -16.75
C TYR A 217 -5.18 15.29 -17.46
N PHE A 218 -5.22 13.96 -17.60
CA PHE A 218 -6.25 13.27 -18.39
C PHE A 218 -7.34 12.62 -17.54
N VAL A 219 -7.19 12.55 -16.21
CA VAL A 219 -8.17 11.92 -15.31
C VAL A 219 -8.59 12.86 -14.18
N SER A 220 -7.65 13.38 -13.40
CA SER A 220 -7.90 14.20 -12.20
C SER A 220 -8.53 15.57 -12.49
N THR A 221 -8.51 16.01 -13.76
CA THR A 221 -9.18 17.23 -14.23
C THR A 221 -10.71 17.13 -14.22
N TRP A 222 -11.28 15.93 -14.36
CA TRP A 222 -12.73 15.75 -14.46
C TRP A 222 -13.30 14.59 -13.62
N SER A 223 -12.47 13.63 -13.17
CA SER A 223 -12.89 12.56 -12.26
C SER A 223 -13.58 13.04 -10.96
N PRO A 224 -13.28 14.22 -10.37
CA PRO A 224 -14.05 14.70 -9.22
C PRO A 224 -15.55 14.89 -9.51
N TYR A 225 -15.91 15.27 -10.74
CA TYR A 225 -17.32 15.38 -11.11
C TYR A 225 -17.99 14.01 -11.17
N VAL A 226 -17.28 12.99 -11.68
CA VAL A 226 -17.73 11.59 -11.67
C VAL A 226 -17.89 11.10 -10.23
N THR A 227 -16.90 11.36 -9.38
CA THR A 227 -16.95 11.04 -7.94
C THR A 227 -18.19 11.63 -7.27
N LYS A 228 -18.51 12.90 -7.55
CA LYS A 228 -19.71 13.56 -7.02
C LYS A 228 -21.01 12.93 -7.55
N VAL A 229 -21.05 12.51 -8.81
CA VAL A 229 -22.20 11.78 -9.37
C VAL A 229 -22.34 10.41 -8.73
N CYS A 230 -21.25 9.63 -8.60
CA CYS A 230 -21.27 8.32 -7.94
C CYS A 230 -21.74 8.42 -6.48
N ALA A 231 -21.27 9.44 -5.74
CA ALA A 231 -21.72 9.70 -4.38
C ALA A 231 -23.23 10.02 -4.31
N ARG A 232 -23.74 10.83 -5.25
CA ARG A 232 -25.19 11.15 -5.35
C ARG A 232 -26.05 9.94 -5.70
N LEU A 233 -25.51 9.03 -6.51
CA LEU A 233 -26.17 7.76 -6.86
C LEU A 233 -26.08 6.70 -5.75
N GLY A 234 -25.39 6.99 -4.65
CA GLY A 234 -25.22 6.05 -3.54
C GLY A 234 -24.34 4.83 -3.90
N LEU A 235 -23.50 4.94 -4.93
CA LEU A 235 -22.56 3.86 -5.26
C LEU A 235 -21.51 3.71 -4.15
N THR A 236 -21.13 2.47 -3.85
CA THR A 236 -20.04 2.19 -2.92
C THR A 236 -18.70 2.22 -3.67
N PRO A 237 -17.57 2.54 -3.00
CA PRO A 237 -16.24 2.46 -3.60
C PRO A 237 -15.99 1.10 -4.25
N THR A 238 -16.25 0.00 -3.53
CA THR A 238 -16.13 -1.36 -4.05
C THR A 238 -17.04 -1.62 -5.26
N GLY A 239 -18.26 -1.06 -5.29
CA GLY A 239 -19.13 -1.16 -6.45
C GLY A 239 -18.51 -0.51 -7.69
N VAL A 240 -17.90 0.66 -7.54
CA VAL A 240 -17.16 1.34 -8.62
C VAL A 240 -15.94 0.53 -9.07
N THR A 241 -15.19 -0.07 -8.14
CA THR A 241 -14.09 -1.00 -8.45
C THR A 241 -14.59 -2.18 -9.29
N MET A 242 -15.75 -2.77 -8.97
CA MET A 242 -16.28 -3.89 -9.76
C MET A 242 -16.71 -3.48 -11.18
N ILE A 243 -17.20 -2.25 -11.36
CA ILE A 243 -17.49 -1.71 -12.70
C ILE A 243 -16.19 -1.49 -13.48
N SER A 244 -15.12 -1.01 -12.83
CA SER A 244 -13.81 -0.84 -13.47
C SER A 244 -13.21 -2.19 -13.91
N VAL A 245 -13.37 -3.24 -13.09
CA VAL A 245 -13.00 -4.62 -13.44
C VAL A 245 -13.78 -5.10 -14.66
N LEU A 246 -15.10 -4.89 -14.71
CA LEU A 246 -15.92 -5.26 -15.87
C LEU A 246 -15.42 -4.57 -17.15
N PHE A 247 -15.05 -3.29 -17.08
CA PHE A 247 -14.50 -2.56 -18.22
C PHE A 247 -13.19 -3.17 -18.72
N ALA A 248 -12.30 -3.57 -17.80
CA ALA A 248 -11.06 -4.26 -18.15
C ALA A 248 -11.31 -5.64 -18.78
N VAL A 249 -12.30 -6.39 -18.30
CA VAL A 249 -12.70 -7.68 -18.88
C VAL A 249 -13.17 -7.49 -20.32
N VAL A 250 -14.09 -6.54 -20.55
CA VAL A 250 -14.61 -6.28 -21.90
C VAL A 250 -13.49 -5.76 -22.81
N ALA A 251 -12.61 -4.88 -22.32
CA ALA A 251 -11.45 -4.41 -23.07
C ALA A 251 -10.52 -5.55 -23.48
N ALA A 252 -10.20 -6.48 -22.57
CA ALA A 252 -9.38 -7.66 -22.87
C ALA A 252 -10.01 -8.56 -23.94
N VAL A 253 -11.33 -8.80 -23.85
CA VAL A 253 -12.07 -9.57 -24.87
C VAL A 253 -12.01 -8.88 -26.23
N LEU A 254 -12.19 -7.55 -26.29
CA LEU A 254 -12.12 -6.78 -27.53
C LEU A 254 -10.70 -6.76 -28.13
N PHE A 255 -9.67 -6.67 -27.29
CA PHE A 255 -8.28 -6.82 -27.75
C PHE A 255 -7.98 -8.21 -28.30
N GLY A 256 -8.59 -9.24 -27.70
CA GLY A 256 -8.49 -10.62 -28.17
C GLY A 256 -9.22 -10.87 -29.50
N ALA A 257 -10.42 -10.28 -29.66
CA ALA A 257 -11.21 -10.38 -30.89
C ALA A 257 -10.48 -9.75 -32.09
N GLY A 258 -9.71 -8.69 -31.87
CA GLY A 258 -8.93 -8.03 -32.90
C GLY A 258 -9.79 -7.23 -33.90
N GLY A 259 -9.14 -6.70 -34.94
CA GLY A 259 -9.77 -5.75 -35.86
C GLY A 259 -9.86 -4.33 -35.29
N ARG A 260 -9.69 -3.32 -36.16
CA ARG A 260 -9.50 -1.93 -35.74
C ARG A 260 -10.64 -1.37 -34.86
N PRO A 261 -11.93 -1.59 -35.17
CA PRO A 261 -13.02 -1.07 -34.34
C PRO A 261 -13.02 -1.66 -32.92
N ALA A 262 -12.80 -2.97 -32.78
CA ALA A 262 -12.74 -3.63 -31.48
C ALA A 262 -11.53 -3.15 -30.67
N LEU A 263 -10.36 -3.00 -31.30
CA LEU A 263 -9.17 -2.47 -30.64
C LEU A 263 -9.38 -1.04 -30.11
N VAL A 264 -10.04 -0.17 -30.89
CA VAL A 264 -10.36 1.20 -30.47
C VAL A 264 -11.39 1.19 -29.34
N ALA A 265 -12.46 0.42 -29.46
CA ALA A 265 -13.47 0.31 -28.40
C ALA A 265 -12.86 -0.25 -27.09
N GLY A 266 -12.00 -1.26 -27.19
CA GLY A 266 -11.25 -1.82 -26.07
C GLY A 266 -10.34 -0.79 -25.41
N ALA A 267 -9.65 0.04 -26.19
CA ALA A 267 -8.81 1.12 -25.67
C ALA A 267 -9.62 2.21 -24.94
N VAL A 268 -10.78 2.58 -25.46
CA VAL A 268 -11.69 3.53 -24.80
C VAL A 268 -12.20 2.94 -23.48
N LEU A 269 -12.65 1.69 -23.48
CA LEU A 269 -13.10 1.02 -22.25
C LEU A 269 -11.97 0.85 -21.23
N LEU A 270 -10.76 0.55 -21.69
CA LEU A 270 -9.57 0.47 -20.84
C LEU A 270 -9.30 1.82 -20.14
N TYR A 271 -9.35 2.93 -20.89
CA TYR A 271 -9.20 4.28 -20.35
C TYR A 271 -10.32 4.63 -19.35
N LEU A 272 -11.58 4.39 -19.70
CA LEU A 272 -12.70 4.67 -18.80
C LEU A 272 -12.67 3.79 -17.55
N GLY A 273 -12.23 2.54 -17.67
CA GLY A 273 -12.00 1.64 -16.55
C GLY A 273 -10.94 2.19 -15.60
N PHE A 274 -9.83 2.72 -16.12
CA PHE A 274 -8.80 3.38 -15.32
C PHE A 274 -9.31 4.67 -14.64
N VAL A 275 -10.21 5.42 -15.27
CA VAL A 275 -10.86 6.56 -14.62
C VAL A 275 -11.71 6.10 -13.43
N LEU A 276 -12.52 5.05 -13.62
CA LEU A 276 -13.38 4.52 -12.56
C LEU A 276 -12.56 3.97 -11.38
N ASP A 277 -11.41 3.37 -11.68
CA ASP A 277 -10.42 2.96 -10.68
C ASP A 277 -9.88 4.15 -9.87
N CYS A 278 -9.59 5.28 -10.52
CA CYS A 278 -9.23 6.49 -9.76
C CYS A 278 -10.42 7.02 -8.93
N VAL A 279 -11.63 6.90 -9.46
CA VAL A 279 -12.88 7.37 -8.83
C VAL A 279 -13.25 6.55 -7.61
N ASP A 280 -12.98 5.25 -7.54
CA ASP A 280 -13.31 4.46 -6.34
C ASP A 280 -12.54 4.95 -5.09
N GLY A 281 -11.25 5.26 -5.23
CA GLY A 281 -10.41 5.78 -4.18
C GLY A 281 -10.74 7.24 -3.85
N GLN A 282 -11.12 8.04 -4.85
CA GLN A 282 -11.67 9.38 -4.63
C GLN A 282 -13.00 9.31 -3.86
N LEU A 283 -13.88 8.38 -4.22
CA LEU A 283 -15.18 8.19 -3.59
C LEU A 283 -15.03 7.72 -2.13
N ALA A 284 -14.09 6.81 -1.86
CA ALA A 284 -13.74 6.41 -0.50
C ALA A 284 -13.24 7.59 0.34
N ARG A 285 -12.36 8.44 -0.23
CA ARG A 285 -11.84 9.64 0.45
C ARG A 285 -12.88 10.74 0.64
N TYR A 286 -13.78 10.94 -0.31
CA TYR A 286 -14.83 11.94 -0.26
C TYR A 286 -15.94 11.53 0.72
N THR A 287 -16.41 10.28 0.65
CA THR A 287 -17.50 9.79 1.51
C THR A 287 -17.02 9.27 2.86
N ARG A 288 -15.70 9.15 3.07
CA ARG A 288 -15.05 8.61 4.28
C ARG A 288 -15.41 7.15 4.59
N HIS A 289 -15.89 6.41 3.59
CA HIS A 289 -16.14 4.97 3.70
C HIS A 289 -14.87 4.20 3.32
N PHE A 290 -14.08 3.83 4.33
CA PHE A 290 -12.92 2.96 4.17
C PHE A 290 -13.17 1.59 4.80
N SER A 291 -12.57 0.56 4.24
CA SER A 291 -12.49 -0.76 4.87
C SER A 291 -11.16 -1.42 4.53
N ALA A 292 -10.65 -2.26 5.43
CA ALA A 292 -9.45 -3.05 5.17
C ALA A 292 -9.66 -3.99 3.96
N TRP A 293 -10.85 -4.59 3.86
CA TRP A 293 -11.27 -5.37 2.70
C TRP A 293 -11.23 -4.55 1.40
N GLY A 294 -11.84 -3.36 1.40
CA GLY A 294 -11.86 -2.51 0.21
C GLY A 294 -10.46 -2.09 -0.24
N GLY A 295 -9.58 -1.72 0.69
CA GLY A 295 -8.20 -1.38 0.38
C GLY A 295 -7.36 -2.56 -0.11
N TRP A 296 -7.61 -3.77 0.39
CA TRP A 296 -7.01 -5.00 -0.11
C TRP A 296 -7.54 -5.34 -1.51
N LEU A 297 -8.86 -5.27 -1.71
CA LEU A 297 -9.53 -5.60 -2.96
C LEU A 297 -9.11 -4.66 -4.09
N ASP A 298 -9.00 -3.36 -3.82
CA ASP A 298 -8.45 -2.35 -4.72
C ASP A 298 -7.07 -2.78 -5.24
N THR A 299 -6.16 -3.14 -4.31
CA THR A 299 -4.80 -3.59 -4.66
C THR A 299 -4.81 -4.88 -5.49
N MET A 300 -5.68 -5.84 -5.18
CA MET A 300 -5.80 -7.09 -5.95
C MET A 300 -6.41 -6.85 -7.33
N ALA A 301 -7.51 -6.10 -7.40
CA ALA A 301 -8.25 -5.81 -8.62
C ALA A 301 -7.36 -5.10 -9.63
N ASP A 302 -6.56 -4.14 -9.19
CA ASP A 302 -5.57 -3.44 -10.01
C ASP A 302 -4.60 -4.36 -10.75
N ARG A 303 -4.12 -5.38 -10.06
CA ARG A 303 -3.19 -6.37 -10.65
C ARG A 303 -3.94 -7.34 -11.55
N ALA A 304 -5.11 -7.81 -11.12
CA ALA A 304 -5.93 -8.71 -11.90
C ALA A 304 -6.36 -8.09 -13.24
N LYS A 305 -6.81 -6.83 -13.24
CA LYS A 305 -7.19 -6.09 -14.45
C LYS A 305 -6.02 -5.99 -15.43
N GLU A 306 -4.84 -5.60 -14.95
CA GLU A 306 -3.65 -5.46 -15.79
C GLU A 306 -3.28 -6.78 -16.47
N TYR A 307 -3.31 -7.89 -15.74
CA TYR A 307 -2.97 -9.20 -16.30
C TYR A 307 -4.08 -9.77 -17.20
N LEU A 308 -5.34 -9.46 -16.93
CA LEU A 308 -6.43 -9.80 -17.84
C LEU A 308 -6.26 -9.10 -19.19
N VAL A 309 -5.82 -7.84 -19.18
CA VAL A 309 -5.49 -7.10 -20.41
C VAL A 309 -4.31 -7.73 -21.13
N TYR A 310 -3.26 -8.15 -20.42
CA TYR A 310 -2.14 -8.90 -21.04
C TYR A 310 -2.60 -10.23 -21.64
N ALA A 311 -3.54 -10.94 -21.00
CA ALA A 311 -4.12 -12.16 -21.55
C ALA A 311 -4.89 -11.89 -22.86
N GLY A 312 -5.72 -10.84 -22.88
CA GLY A 312 -6.45 -10.40 -24.07
C GLY A 312 -5.52 -10.02 -25.22
N LEU A 313 -4.47 -9.26 -24.93
CA LEU A 313 -3.44 -8.89 -25.92
C LEU A 313 -2.63 -10.11 -26.38
N GLY A 314 -2.28 -11.01 -25.47
CA GLY A 314 -1.53 -12.23 -25.76
C GLY A 314 -2.32 -13.16 -26.68
N TYR A 315 -3.59 -13.39 -26.36
CA TYR A 315 -4.52 -14.11 -27.22
C TYR A 315 -4.69 -13.43 -28.57
N GLY A 316 -4.95 -12.12 -28.60
CA GLY A 316 -5.15 -11.36 -29.84
C GLY A 316 -3.93 -11.37 -30.76
N ALA A 317 -2.72 -11.26 -30.19
CA ALA A 317 -1.48 -11.39 -30.95
C ALA A 317 -1.30 -12.80 -31.53
N THR A 318 -1.58 -13.84 -30.75
CA THR A 318 -1.51 -15.22 -31.22
C THR A 318 -2.56 -15.52 -32.30
N HIS A 319 -3.78 -15.03 -32.14
CA HIS A 319 -4.85 -15.19 -33.12
C HIS A 319 -4.55 -14.44 -34.43
N ALA A 320 -3.83 -13.31 -34.35
CA ALA A 320 -3.31 -12.59 -35.51
C ALA A 320 -2.09 -13.26 -36.19
N GLY A 321 -1.71 -14.47 -35.77
CA GLY A 321 -0.62 -15.25 -36.38
C GLY A 321 0.76 -15.07 -35.72
N PHE A 322 0.88 -14.27 -34.67
CA PHE A 322 2.16 -14.10 -33.96
C PHE A 322 2.36 -15.18 -32.90
N ARG A 323 3.27 -16.12 -33.19
CA ARG A 323 3.57 -17.30 -32.34
C ARG A 323 3.93 -16.98 -30.88
N TYR A 324 4.40 -15.76 -30.58
CA TYR A 324 4.90 -15.38 -29.26
C TYR A 324 3.93 -14.56 -28.39
N GLY A 325 2.68 -14.35 -28.81
CA GLY A 325 1.71 -13.52 -28.07
C GLY A 325 1.61 -13.85 -26.58
N TRP A 326 1.33 -15.11 -26.25
CA TRP A 326 1.28 -15.58 -24.86
C TRP A 326 2.63 -15.52 -24.13
N ALA A 327 3.75 -15.82 -24.81
CA ALA A 327 5.07 -15.74 -24.21
C ALA A 327 5.42 -14.29 -23.79
N LEU A 328 5.07 -13.31 -24.63
CA LEU A 328 5.21 -11.90 -24.32
C LEU A 328 4.29 -11.48 -23.16
N ALA A 329 3.06 -11.99 -23.10
CA ALA A 329 2.15 -11.74 -21.98
C ALA A 329 2.68 -12.31 -20.65
N VAL A 330 3.23 -13.54 -20.65
CA VAL A 330 3.88 -14.14 -19.47
C VAL A 330 5.11 -13.33 -19.05
N ALA A 331 5.93 -12.89 -20.01
CA ALA A 331 7.08 -12.04 -19.74
C ALA A 331 6.66 -10.68 -19.14
N ALA A 332 5.61 -10.06 -19.68
CA ALA A 332 5.10 -8.78 -19.20
C ALA A 332 4.55 -8.90 -17.77
N MET A 333 3.76 -9.95 -17.51
CA MET A 333 3.27 -10.26 -16.16
C MET A 333 4.42 -10.49 -15.18
N THR A 334 5.40 -11.32 -15.55
CA THR A 334 6.57 -11.63 -14.71
C THR A 334 7.37 -10.37 -14.37
N LEU A 335 7.73 -9.59 -15.39
CA LEU A 335 8.45 -8.33 -15.24
C LEU A 335 7.69 -7.37 -14.32
N GLN A 336 6.39 -7.21 -14.56
CA GLN A 336 5.58 -6.27 -13.81
C GLN A 336 5.37 -6.71 -12.36
N THR A 337 5.23 -8.02 -12.09
CA THR A 337 5.18 -8.53 -10.72
C THR A 337 6.48 -8.29 -9.97
N VAL A 338 7.63 -8.63 -10.56
CA VAL A 338 8.95 -8.44 -9.94
C VAL A 338 9.21 -6.96 -9.66
N ARG A 339 8.86 -6.08 -10.60
CA ARG A 339 8.99 -4.64 -10.44
C ARG A 339 8.09 -4.09 -9.34
N HIS A 340 6.82 -4.47 -9.30
CA HIS A 340 5.91 -4.01 -8.25
C HIS A 340 6.27 -4.54 -6.87
N MET A 341 6.72 -5.79 -6.77
CA MET A 341 7.23 -6.33 -5.52
C MET A 341 8.42 -5.50 -5.03
N THR A 342 9.33 -5.15 -5.94
CA THR A 342 10.45 -4.23 -5.69
C THR A 342 9.97 -2.84 -5.25
N ASP A 343 8.94 -2.27 -5.89
CA ASP A 343 8.34 -0.99 -5.51
C ASP A 343 7.79 -1.02 -4.07
N ALA A 344 7.02 -2.05 -3.74
CA ALA A 344 6.37 -2.22 -2.44
C ALA A 344 7.41 -2.33 -1.32
N TRP A 345 8.39 -3.24 -1.45
CA TRP A 345 9.44 -3.42 -0.45
C TRP A 345 10.33 -2.19 -0.28
N TYR A 346 10.59 -1.44 -1.35
CA TYR A 346 11.31 -0.17 -1.24
C TYR A 346 10.50 0.89 -0.47
N GLY A 347 9.18 0.89 -0.63
CA GLY A 347 8.25 1.70 0.16
C GLY A 347 8.37 1.40 1.65
N VAL A 348 8.26 0.12 2.03
CA VAL A 348 8.40 -0.36 3.41
C VAL A 348 9.78 -0.04 3.98
N LEU A 349 10.84 -0.23 3.19
CA LEU A 349 12.22 0.12 3.56
C LEU A 349 12.35 1.59 3.94
N HIS A 350 11.75 2.49 3.15
CA HIS A 350 11.78 3.92 3.46
C HIS A 350 10.91 4.29 4.66
N ASP A 351 9.76 3.64 4.81
CA ASP A 351 8.91 3.88 5.98
C ASP A 351 9.61 3.45 7.26
N GLU A 352 10.38 2.36 7.23
CA GLU A 352 11.21 1.94 8.37
C GLU A 352 12.45 2.84 8.56
N ALA A 353 13.05 3.34 7.46
CA ALA A 353 14.12 4.33 7.53
C ALA A 353 13.69 5.62 8.23
N ALA A 354 12.48 6.10 7.94
CA ALA A 354 11.90 7.27 8.60
C ALA A 354 11.71 7.06 10.11
N ARG A 355 11.44 5.82 10.56
CA ARG A 355 11.30 5.49 11.99
C ARG A 355 12.62 5.41 12.75
N ARG A 356 13.71 5.06 12.06
CA ARG A 356 15.03 4.91 12.65
C ARG A 356 16.02 5.86 11.99
N PRO A 357 15.81 7.19 12.10
CA PRO A 357 16.72 8.16 11.51
C PRO A 357 18.10 7.92 12.10
N ARG A 358 19.09 7.69 11.23
CA ARG A 358 20.48 7.54 11.65
C ARG A 358 20.91 8.85 12.30
N PRO A 359 21.61 8.84 13.46
CA PRO A 359 22.20 10.05 14.02
C PRO A 359 23.02 10.75 12.92
N ALA A 360 22.85 12.05 12.76
CA ALA A 360 23.51 12.84 11.72
C ALA A 360 25.04 12.79 11.90
N GLY A 361 25.68 11.78 11.30
CA GLY A 361 27.12 11.65 11.26
C GLY A 361 27.72 12.52 10.13
N PRO A 362 29.06 12.71 10.10
CA PRO A 362 29.75 13.57 9.13
C PRO A 362 29.57 13.19 7.65
N ALA A 363 28.93 12.05 7.36
CA ALA A 363 28.70 11.50 6.03
C ALA A 363 27.53 12.13 5.24
N ALA A 364 26.84 13.14 5.79
CA ALA A 364 25.78 13.89 5.10
C ALA A 364 26.25 14.55 3.78
N GLY A 365 27.56 14.74 3.58
CA GLY A 365 28.16 15.28 2.35
C GLY A 365 28.46 14.27 1.23
N GLY A 366 28.18 12.97 1.43
CA GLY A 366 28.45 11.91 0.45
C GLY A 366 27.54 11.92 -0.79
N ILE A 367 27.80 11.01 -1.74
CA ILE A 367 27.01 10.85 -2.99
C ILE A 367 25.52 10.62 -2.68
N GLY A 368 25.20 9.85 -1.63
CA GLY A 368 23.82 9.62 -1.18
C GLY A 368 23.10 10.90 -0.73
N GLY A 369 23.79 11.76 0.05
CA GLY A 369 23.28 13.06 0.46
C GLY A 369 23.07 14.01 -0.73
N LYS A 370 24.00 14.02 -1.69
CA LYS A 370 23.87 14.81 -2.94
C LYS A 370 22.69 14.33 -3.80
N LEU A 371 22.47 13.01 -3.90
CA LEU A 371 21.33 12.43 -4.60
C LEU A 371 20.00 12.72 -3.90
N ASN A 372 19.99 12.70 -2.56
CA ASN A 372 18.80 13.05 -1.79
C ASN A 372 18.47 14.53 -1.98
N ALA A 373 19.45 15.43 -1.81
CA ALA A 373 19.28 16.87 -2.03
C ALA A 373 18.85 17.21 -3.46
N ALA A 374 19.43 16.56 -4.48
CA ALA A 374 19.02 16.73 -5.87
C ALA A 374 17.59 16.22 -6.11
N SER A 375 17.22 15.07 -5.51
CA SER A 375 15.85 14.56 -5.59
C SER A 375 14.84 15.47 -4.89
N THR A 376 15.17 16.00 -3.72
CA THR A 376 14.33 16.94 -2.97
C THR A 376 14.16 18.24 -3.74
N ARG A 377 15.22 18.77 -4.38
CA ARG A 377 15.14 19.96 -5.24
C ARG A 377 14.20 19.75 -6.43
N VAL A 378 14.30 18.61 -7.12
CA VAL A 378 13.41 18.28 -8.25
C VAL A 378 11.98 18.02 -7.78
N GLN A 379 11.78 17.45 -6.59
CA GLN A 379 10.43 17.26 -6.01
C GLN A 379 9.81 18.58 -5.54
N ALA A 380 10.62 19.55 -5.11
CA ALA A 380 10.18 20.88 -4.74
C ALA A 380 9.71 21.70 -5.98
N ASP A 381 10.33 21.49 -7.14
CA ASP A 381 9.94 22.11 -8.41
C ASP A 381 8.80 21.33 -9.10
N THR A 382 7.67 21.25 -8.40
CA THR A 382 6.47 20.52 -8.84
C THR A 382 5.91 21.17 -10.11
N GLY A 383 5.72 20.37 -11.15
CA GLY A 383 5.16 20.80 -12.43
C GLY A 383 6.19 21.13 -13.53
N SER A 384 7.49 21.09 -13.22
CA SER A 384 8.54 21.24 -14.24
C SER A 384 8.57 20.08 -15.23
N VAL A 385 9.14 20.30 -16.43
CA VAL A 385 9.32 19.22 -17.44
C VAL A 385 10.19 18.09 -16.87
N SER A 386 11.23 18.43 -16.09
CA SER A 386 12.11 17.44 -15.47
C SER A 386 11.40 16.61 -14.40
N TYR A 387 10.49 17.22 -13.63
CA TYR A 387 9.62 16.55 -12.68
C TYR A 387 8.75 15.50 -13.39
N TRP A 388 8.06 15.89 -14.47
CA TRP A 388 7.19 14.99 -15.20
C TRP A 388 7.96 13.88 -15.92
N LEU A 389 9.08 14.19 -16.57
CA LEU A 389 9.93 13.18 -17.20
C LEU A 389 10.38 12.12 -16.20
N LYS A 390 10.85 12.55 -15.02
CA LYS A 390 11.28 11.63 -13.96
C LYS A 390 10.13 10.73 -13.47
N ARG A 391 8.90 11.25 -13.37
CA ARG A 391 7.73 10.45 -12.98
C ARG A 391 7.30 9.47 -14.08
N THR A 392 7.29 9.90 -15.33
CA THR A 392 6.91 9.06 -16.48
C THR A 392 7.90 7.93 -16.74
N VAL A 393 9.20 8.18 -16.57
CA VAL A 393 10.26 7.15 -16.73
C VAL A 393 10.08 5.99 -15.74
N VAL A 394 9.49 6.26 -14.56
CA VAL A 394 9.17 5.22 -13.58
C VAL A 394 8.04 4.30 -14.08
N PHE A 395 7.39 4.60 -15.21
CA PHE A 395 6.29 3.88 -15.84
C PHE A 395 5.12 3.54 -14.91
N PRO A 396 4.49 4.56 -14.30
CA PRO A 396 3.38 4.36 -13.37
C PRO A 396 2.16 3.74 -14.05
N ILE A 397 1.12 3.47 -13.24
CA ILE A 397 -0.10 2.80 -13.71
C ILE A 397 -0.75 3.64 -14.82
N GLY A 398 -0.99 4.94 -14.62
CA GLY A 398 -1.64 5.78 -15.62
C GLY A 398 -0.95 5.77 -16.98
N GLU A 399 0.38 5.91 -16.99
CA GLU A 399 1.21 5.88 -18.20
C GLU A 399 1.20 4.51 -18.88
N ARG A 400 1.17 3.41 -18.12
CA ARG A 400 1.02 2.05 -18.65
C ARG A 400 -0.31 1.89 -19.36
N TRP A 401 -1.39 2.25 -18.70
CA TRP A 401 -2.75 2.11 -19.23
C TRP A 401 -2.92 2.97 -20.49
N ALA A 402 -2.39 4.20 -20.48
CA ALA A 402 -2.35 5.05 -21.66
C ALA A 402 -1.53 4.45 -22.81
N LEU A 403 -0.32 3.94 -22.53
CA LEU A 403 0.51 3.28 -23.54
C LEU A 403 -0.23 2.09 -24.15
N ILE A 404 -0.83 1.22 -23.33
CA ILE A 404 -1.57 0.05 -23.80
C ILE A 404 -2.76 0.47 -24.66
N ALA A 405 -3.60 1.39 -24.17
CA ALA A 405 -4.76 1.88 -24.91
C ALA A 405 -4.36 2.41 -26.30
N VAL A 406 -3.37 3.31 -26.35
CA VAL A 406 -2.93 3.94 -27.59
C VAL A 406 -2.27 2.93 -28.52
N THR A 407 -1.35 2.10 -28.03
CA THR A 407 -0.61 1.15 -28.87
C THR A 407 -1.49 0.01 -29.37
N ALA A 408 -2.40 -0.51 -28.54
CA ALA A 408 -3.36 -1.52 -28.97
C ALA A 408 -4.31 -0.95 -30.02
N ALA A 409 -4.87 0.25 -29.78
CA ALA A 409 -5.76 0.90 -30.73
C ALA A 409 -5.07 1.22 -32.05
N LEU A 410 -3.80 1.66 -32.04
CA LEU A 410 -3.10 2.19 -33.22
C LEU A 410 -2.23 1.17 -33.96
N PHE A 411 -1.69 0.16 -33.27
CA PHE A 411 -0.70 -0.77 -33.85
C PHE A 411 -1.01 -2.24 -33.55
N GLY A 412 -2.02 -2.52 -32.74
CA GLY A 412 -2.49 -3.87 -32.45
C GLY A 412 -1.81 -4.54 -31.25
N PRO A 413 -2.24 -5.77 -30.92
CA PRO A 413 -1.89 -6.41 -29.65
C PRO A 413 -0.40 -6.70 -29.46
N LEU A 414 0.30 -7.13 -30.52
CA LEU A 414 1.73 -7.44 -30.46
C LEU A 414 2.55 -6.21 -30.08
N VAL A 415 2.36 -5.11 -30.80
CA VAL A 415 3.10 -3.87 -30.58
C VAL A 415 2.83 -3.33 -29.17
N SER A 416 1.61 -3.49 -28.67
CA SER A 416 1.26 -3.12 -27.31
C SER A 416 2.05 -3.91 -26.26
N LEU A 417 2.10 -5.24 -26.35
CA LEU A 417 2.87 -6.09 -25.44
C LEU A 417 4.38 -5.77 -25.50
N VAL A 418 4.93 -5.59 -26.70
CA VAL A 418 6.34 -5.22 -26.87
C VAL A 418 6.63 -3.86 -26.25
N SER A 419 5.73 -2.89 -26.43
CA SER A 419 5.89 -1.55 -25.86
C SER A 419 5.89 -1.57 -24.34
N VAL A 420 4.97 -2.33 -23.72
CA VAL A 420 4.92 -2.54 -22.27
C VAL A 420 6.19 -3.20 -21.76
N LEU A 421 6.69 -4.23 -22.44
CA LEU A 421 7.92 -4.92 -22.06
C LEU A 421 9.15 -4.01 -22.15
N VAL A 422 9.33 -3.35 -23.29
CA VAL A 422 10.48 -2.46 -23.53
C VAL A 422 10.51 -1.35 -22.49
N TRP A 423 9.39 -0.64 -22.31
CA TRP A 423 9.33 0.44 -21.34
C TRP A 423 9.43 -0.08 -19.91
N GLY A 424 8.81 -1.23 -19.60
CA GLY A 424 8.92 -1.90 -18.31
C GLY A 424 10.33 -2.26 -17.92
N VAL A 425 11.14 -2.78 -18.86
CA VAL A 425 12.55 -3.11 -18.63
C VAL A 425 13.38 -1.86 -18.38
N LEU A 426 13.18 -0.80 -19.18
CA LEU A 426 13.85 0.49 -18.99
C LEU A 426 13.51 1.10 -17.62
N ALA A 427 12.24 1.10 -17.24
CA ALA A 427 11.77 1.60 -15.94
C ALA A 427 12.33 0.77 -14.78
N PHE A 428 12.34 -0.56 -14.90
CA PHE A 428 12.91 -1.45 -13.89
C PHE A 428 14.41 -1.20 -13.71
N GLY A 429 15.18 -1.07 -14.80
CA GLY A 429 16.60 -0.74 -14.75
C GLY A 429 16.87 0.62 -14.11
N TYR A 430 16.15 1.67 -14.53
CA TYR A 430 16.31 3.03 -14.01
C TYR A 430 16.00 3.12 -12.51
N THR A 431 14.84 2.62 -12.10
CA THR A 431 14.45 2.65 -10.69
C THR A 431 15.27 1.70 -9.82
N GLY A 432 15.56 0.50 -10.32
CA GLY A 432 16.34 -0.51 -9.61
C GLY A 432 17.74 0.02 -9.25
N ALA A 433 18.43 0.64 -10.21
CA ALA A 433 19.75 1.23 -9.96
C ALA A 433 19.71 2.34 -8.90
N LEU A 434 18.81 3.32 -9.04
CA LEU A 434 18.73 4.46 -8.14
C LEU A 434 18.29 4.05 -6.72
N ARG A 435 17.37 3.09 -6.61
CA ARG A 435 16.85 2.60 -5.33
C ARG A 435 17.86 1.73 -4.60
N THR A 436 18.58 0.86 -5.32
CA THR A 436 19.68 0.05 -4.77
C THR A 436 20.77 0.94 -4.18
N LEU A 437 21.13 2.02 -4.87
CA LEU A 437 22.11 2.98 -4.38
C LEU A 437 21.66 3.69 -3.09
N ARG A 438 20.39 4.13 -3.05
CA ARG A 438 19.80 4.75 -1.85
C ARG A 438 19.65 3.76 -0.68
N ALA A 439 19.22 2.54 -0.95
CA ALA A 439 19.05 1.50 0.06
C ALA A 439 20.39 1.13 0.73
N ARG A 440 21.47 1.02 -0.06
CA ARG A 440 22.84 0.84 0.46
C ARG A 440 23.28 1.93 1.42
N TRP A 441 22.83 3.16 1.19
CA TRP A 441 23.16 4.30 2.04
C TRP A 441 22.32 4.35 3.32
N MET A 442 21.01 4.08 3.23
CA MET A 442 20.12 4.06 4.41
C MET A 442 20.48 2.92 5.37
N TRP A 443 20.85 1.75 4.84
CA TRP A 443 21.25 0.57 5.61
C TRP A 443 20.18 0.12 6.63
N VAL A 444 18.97 -0.08 6.14
CA VAL A 444 17.81 -0.48 6.95
C VAL A 444 17.49 -1.96 6.69
N PRO A 445 17.59 -2.84 7.71
CA PRO A 445 17.31 -4.27 7.58
C PRO A 445 15.81 -4.55 7.62
N VAL A 446 15.05 -4.06 6.62
CA VAL A 446 13.57 -4.10 6.64
C VAL A 446 13.00 -5.53 6.66
N LEU A 447 13.68 -6.49 6.06
CA LEU A 447 13.18 -7.86 6.00
C LEU A 447 13.38 -8.61 7.34
N ASP A 448 14.20 -8.06 8.23
CA ASP A 448 14.41 -8.53 9.61
C ASP A 448 13.33 -8.01 10.57
N THR A 449 12.52 -7.01 10.17
CA THR A 449 11.44 -6.45 10.99
C THR A 449 10.09 -7.15 10.78
N VAL A 450 10.05 -8.15 9.91
CA VAL A 450 8.85 -8.89 9.49
C VAL A 450 9.16 -10.38 9.40
N ASP A 451 8.13 -11.21 9.24
CA ASP A 451 8.31 -12.63 8.99
C ASP A 451 8.90 -12.86 7.58
N ALA A 452 10.22 -13.00 7.52
CA ALA A 452 10.95 -13.25 6.29
C ALA A 452 10.49 -14.54 5.60
N THR A 453 10.14 -15.59 6.36
CA THR A 453 9.76 -16.89 5.79
C THR A 453 8.44 -16.79 5.02
N LEU A 454 7.46 -16.08 5.60
CA LEU A 454 6.19 -15.75 4.96
C LEU A 454 6.39 -14.98 3.66
N HIS A 455 7.23 -13.94 3.68
CA HIS A 455 7.41 -13.05 2.52
C HIS A 455 8.34 -13.61 1.44
N ARG A 456 9.20 -14.57 1.80
CA ARG A 456 9.91 -15.43 0.86
C ARG A 456 9.03 -16.53 0.30
N ASP A 457 7.87 -16.80 0.91
CA ASP A 457 7.00 -17.94 0.61
C ASP A 457 7.77 -19.27 0.72
N ASP A 458 8.63 -19.37 1.73
CA ASP A 458 9.43 -20.57 1.99
C ASP A 458 8.52 -21.72 2.42
N GLY A 459 8.73 -22.89 1.82
CA GLY A 459 8.01 -24.11 2.12
C GLY A 459 8.81 -25.10 2.99
N PRO A 460 8.46 -26.40 2.92
CA PRO A 460 9.09 -27.42 3.75
C PRO A 460 10.55 -27.74 3.39
N VAL A 461 11.00 -27.47 2.16
CA VAL A 461 12.38 -27.80 1.74
C VAL A 461 13.34 -26.73 2.25
N ALA A 462 13.02 -25.45 2.00
CA ALA A 462 13.78 -24.30 2.45
C ALA A 462 13.94 -24.30 3.97
N ALA A 463 12.87 -24.65 4.71
CA ALA A 463 12.89 -24.77 6.17
C ALA A 463 13.88 -25.82 6.73
N ARG A 464 14.33 -26.78 5.90
CA ARG A 464 15.25 -27.85 6.30
C ARG A 464 16.67 -27.68 5.76
N LEU A 465 16.91 -26.67 4.94
CA LEU A 465 18.23 -26.44 4.34
C LEU A 465 19.20 -25.83 5.37
N PRO A 466 20.49 -26.20 5.32
CA PRO A 466 21.49 -25.63 6.21
C PRO A 466 21.76 -24.16 5.85
N VAL A 467 22.10 -23.37 6.86
CA VAL A 467 22.46 -21.95 6.68
C VAL A 467 23.86 -21.84 6.08
N VAL A 468 23.97 -21.28 4.88
CA VAL A 468 25.25 -21.01 4.22
C VAL A 468 25.66 -19.57 4.48
N ARG A 469 26.54 -19.36 5.46
CA ARG A 469 26.98 -18.04 5.93
C ARG A 469 27.84 -17.19 4.96
N PRO A 470 28.68 -17.72 4.04
CA PRO A 470 29.56 -16.87 3.25
C PRO A 470 28.85 -16.07 2.15
N MET A 471 27.60 -16.42 1.81
CA MET A 471 26.83 -15.73 0.77
C MET A 471 25.58 -15.09 1.37
N GLY A 472 25.33 -13.82 1.04
CA GLY A 472 24.12 -13.12 1.45
C GLY A 472 22.86 -13.70 0.80
N PRO A 473 21.68 -13.58 1.45
CA PRO A 473 20.43 -14.18 0.98
C PRO A 473 20.00 -13.66 -0.40
N LEU A 474 20.26 -12.38 -0.71
CA LEU A 474 20.01 -11.83 -2.04
C LEU A 474 20.86 -12.51 -3.12
N THR A 475 22.16 -12.73 -2.85
CA THR A 475 23.05 -13.39 -3.81
C THR A 475 22.55 -14.80 -4.13
N LEU A 476 22.14 -15.54 -3.10
CA LEU A 476 21.57 -16.88 -3.26
C LEU A 476 20.27 -16.86 -4.08
N ALA A 477 19.38 -15.90 -3.82
CA ALA A 477 18.14 -15.73 -4.58
C ALA A 477 18.39 -15.40 -6.06
N VAL A 478 19.34 -14.50 -6.35
CA VAL A 478 19.73 -14.15 -7.73
C VAL A 478 20.36 -15.34 -8.45
N LEU A 479 21.30 -16.05 -7.80
CA LEU A 479 21.91 -17.26 -8.36
C LEU A 479 20.87 -18.32 -8.66
N GLY A 480 19.87 -18.49 -7.78
CA GLY A 480 18.78 -19.43 -7.99
C GLY A 480 17.93 -19.13 -9.23
N ALA A 481 17.75 -17.86 -9.58
CA ALA A 481 17.02 -17.48 -10.79
C ALA A 481 17.79 -17.74 -12.10
N LEU A 482 19.13 -17.87 -12.06
CA LEU A 482 19.95 -18.01 -13.27
C LEU A 482 19.73 -19.35 -14.00
N GLY A 483 19.61 -20.45 -13.26
CA GLY A 483 19.39 -21.79 -13.84
C GLY A 483 18.12 -21.87 -14.70
N PRO A 484 16.95 -21.53 -14.14
CA PRO A 484 15.70 -21.42 -14.90
C PRO A 484 15.79 -20.44 -16.07
N ALA A 485 16.43 -19.28 -15.89
CA ALA A 485 16.60 -18.28 -16.95
C ALA A 485 17.38 -18.82 -18.15
N VAL A 486 18.55 -19.43 -17.90
CA VAL A 486 19.40 -19.99 -18.95
C VAL A 486 18.67 -21.09 -19.70
N LEU A 487 18.02 -22.03 -18.97
CA LEU A 487 17.30 -23.12 -19.60
C LEU A 487 16.09 -22.63 -20.41
N LEU A 488 15.39 -21.60 -19.93
CA LEU A 488 14.29 -20.96 -20.66
C LEU A 488 14.80 -20.35 -21.97
N VAL A 489 15.88 -19.60 -21.93
CA VAL A 489 16.49 -18.98 -23.12
C VAL A 489 16.88 -20.05 -24.15
N VAL A 490 17.55 -21.13 -23.70
CA VAL A 490 17.91 -22.25 -24.58
C VAL A 490 16.66 -22.92 -25.17
N GLY A 491 15.61 -23.15 -24.37
CA GLY A 491 14.35 -23.72 -24.84
C GLY A 491 13.65 -22.84 -25.87
N LEU A 492 13.62 -21.53 -25.65
CA LEU A 492 13.03 -20.57 -26.60
C LEU A 492 13.83 -20.51 -27.92
N PHE A 493 15.17 -20.52 -27.86
CA PHE A 493 16.01 -20.55 -29.06
C PHE A 493 15.82 -21.84 -29.88
N ARG A 494 15.73 -23.01 -29.21
CA ARG A 494 15.43 -24.27 -29.91
C ARG A 494 14.06 -24.25 -30.57
N SER A 495 13.05 -23.79 -29.84
CA SER A 495 11.69 -23.63 -30.36
C SER A 495 11.60 -22.64 -31.53
N ALA A 496 12.47 -21.62 -31.55
CA ALA A 496 12.52 -20.63 -32.62
C ALA A 496 13.12 -21.16 -33.93
N GLY A 497 14.05 -22.13 -33.83
CA GLY A 497 14.70 -22.80 -34.96
C GLY A 497 14.08 -24.15 -35.33
N ASP A 498 12.77 -24.33 -35.07
CA ASP A 498 11.98 -25.54 -35.35
C ASP A 498 12.48 -26.83 -34.67
N GLY A 499 13.38 -26.70 -33.68
CA GLY A 499 13.84 -27.82 -32.88
C GLY A 499 12.88 -28.14 -31.73
N ASP A 500 12.73 -29.43 -31.41
CA ASP A 500 11.92 -29.86 -30.27
C ASP A 500 12.62 -29.49 -28.93
N PRO A 501 12.04 -28.60 -28.10
CA PRO A 501 12.59 -28.31 -26.78
C PRO A 501 12.38 -29.47 -25.79
N GLY A 502 11.54 -30.46 -26.09
CA GLY A 502 11.18 -31.57 -25.21
C GLY A 502 12.38 -32.36 -24.67
N GLY A 503 13.45 -32.51 -25.46
CA GLY A 503 14.70 -33.13 -25.02
C GLY A 503 15.39 -32.41 -23.85
N LEU A 504 15.10 -31.12 -23.63
CA LEU A 504 15.63 -30.34 -22.51
C LEU A 504 15.05 -30.74 -21.16
N ARG A 505 13.99 -31.58 -21.10
CA ARG A 505 13.35 -31.98 -19.83
C ARG A 505 14.32 -32.66 -18.87
N TRP A 506 15.36 -33.31 -19.40
CA TRP A 506 16.42 -33.94 -18.61
C TRP A 506 17.38 -32.95 -17.94
N TRP A 507 17.34 -31.68 -18.34
CA TRP A 507 18.07 -30.59 -17.67
C TRP A 507 17.25 -29.87 -16.60
N LEU A 508 15.94 -30.17 -16.47
CA LEU A 508 15.09 -29.62 -15.41
C LEU A 508 15.59 -29.94 -14.00
N PRO A 509 16.13 -31.14 -13.68
CA PRO A 509 16.75 -31.40 -12.38
C PRO A 509 17.89 -30.44 -12.07
N VAL A 510 18.73 -30.11 -13.07
CA VAL A 510 19.84 -29.16 -12.90
C VAL A 510 19.30 -27.75 -12.63
N ALA A 511 18.34 -27.29 -13.44
CA ALA A 511 17.71 -25.99 -13.23
C ALA A 511 16.99 -25.90 -11.87
N LEU A 512 16.34 -26.99 -11.42
CA LEU A 512 15.71 -27.08 -10.12
C LEU A 512 16.73 -27.02 -8.99
N VAL A 513 17.83 -27.77 -9.07
CA VAL A 513 18.91 -27.74 -8.06
C VAL A 513 19.49 -26.33 -7.95
N VAL A 514 19.74 -25.66 -9.09
CA VAL A 514 20.19 -24.27 -9.09
C VAL A 514 19.14 -23.37 -8.43
N LEU A 515 17.85 -23.50 -8.75
CA LEU A 515 16.79 -22.73 -8.12
C LEU A 515 16.73 -22.95 -6.60
N LEU A 516 16.88 -24.20 -6.13
CA LEU A 516 16.88 -24.56 -4.71
C LEU A 516 18.07 -23.97 -3.93
N VAL A 517 19.15 -23.52 -4.59
CA VAL A 517 20.23 -22.74 -3.94
C VAL A 517 19.67 -21.50 -3.24
N ALA A 518 18.60 -20.90 -3.77
CA ALA A 518 17.96 -19.75 -3.14
C ALA A 518 17.35 -20.07 -1.75
N GLY A 519 17.01 -21.34 -1.51
CA GLY A 519 16.51 -21.83 -0.23
C GLY A 519 17.57 -21.88 0.87
N LEU A 520 18.86 -21.93 0.52
CA LEU A 520 19.97 -21.84 1.50
C LEU A 520 20.00 -20.49 2.24
N GLY A 521 19.32 -19.49 1.68
CA GLY A 521 19.14 -18.20 2.32
C GLY A 521 18.08 -18.19 3.41
N ALA A 522 17.18 -19.18 3.51
CA ALA A 522 16.00 -19.10 4.37
C ALA A 522 16.31 -18.91 5.87
N GLY A 523 17.36 -19.56 6.38
CA GLY A 523 17.78 -19.43 7.77
C GLY A 523 18.83 -18.33 8.03
N ALA A 524 19.16 -17.50 7.03
CA ALA A 524 20.10 -16.39 7.19
C ALA A 524 19.41 -15.16 7.81
N ALA A 525 20.14 -14.38 8.61
CA ALA A 525 19.67 -13.07 9.04
C ALA A 525 19.53 -12.15 7.81
N HIS A 526 18.35 -11.54 7.62
CA HIS A 526 18.04 -10.70 6.46
C HIS A 526 18.35 -9.22 6.73
N ASN A 527 19.55 -9.00 7.26
CA ASN A 527 20.00 -7.70 7.75
C ASN A 527 20.87 -6.93 6.74
N GLY A 528 21.04 -7.45 5.53
CA GLY A 528 21.76 -6.80 4.46
C GLY A 528 20.97 -5.59 3.89
N PRO A 529 21.67 -4.54 3.41
CA PRO A 529 21.03 -3.32 2.90
C PRO A 529 20.20 -3.53 1.63
N LEU A 530 20.37 -4.67 0.97
CA LEU A 530 19.66 -5.03 -0.26
C LEU A 530 18.74 -6.23 -0.09
N ASP A 531 18.60 -6.77 1.12
CA ASP A 531 17.81 -7.98 1.35
C ASP A 531 16.32 -7.75 1.10
N TRP A 532 15.86 -6.50 1.06
CA TRP A 532 14.53 -6.11 0.59
C TRP A 532 14.22 -6.54 -0.86
N LEU A 533 15.24 -6.88 -1.66
CA LEU A 533 15.08 -7.43 -3.02
C LEU A 533 14.87 -8.95 -3.06
N VAL A 534 15.12 -9.66 -1.95
CA VAL A 534 15.04 -11.13 -1.87
C VAL A 534 13.67 -11.65 -2.33
N PRO A 535 12.52 -11.12 -1.85
CA PRO A 535 11.22 -11.59 -2.31
C PRO A 535 11.05 -11.46 -3.83
N ALA A 536 11.42 -10.31 -4.41
CA ALA A 536 11.30 -10.09 -5.84
C ALA A 536 12.19 -11.03 -6.68
N ALA A 537 13.42 -11.32 -6.21
CA ALA A 537 14.32 -12.26 -6.86
C ALA A 537 13.79 -13.70 -6.84
N LEU A 538 13.21 -14.13 -5.71
CA LEU A 538 12.55 -15.45 -5.60
C LEU A 538 11.35 -15.56 -6.54
N ARG A 539 10.52 -14.53 -6.64
CA ARG A 539 9.40 -14.49 -7.61
C ARG A 539 9.89 -14.62 -9.05
N ALA A 540 10.97 -13.91 -9.39
CA ALA A 540 11.58 -14.04 -10.71
C ALA A 540 12.03 -15.48 -10.99
N GLY A 541 12.75 -16.11 -10.06
CA GLY A 541 13.22 -17.48 -10.18
C GLY A 541 12.08 -18.49 -10.34
N GLU A 542 11.04 -18.40 -9.51
CA GLU A 542 9.87 -19.28 -9.57
C GLU A 542 9.11 -19.14 -10.89
N TYR A 543 8.86 -17.92 -11.36
CA TYR A 543 8.07 -17.69 -12.57
C TYR A 543 8.83 -18.11 -13.82
N LEU A 544 10.15 -17.86 -13.86
CA LEU A 544 11.03 -18.38 -14.90
C LEU A 544 11.04 -19.91 -14.90
N PHE A 545 11.01 -20.53 -13.72
CA PHE A 545 10.93 -21.98 -13.60
C PHE A 545 9.60 -22.55 -14.11
N ALA A 546 8.48 -21.93 -13.77
CA ALA A 546 7.17 -22.31 -14.31
C ALA A 546 7.14 -22.15 -15.85
N ALA A 547 7.71 -21.07 -16.37
CA ALA A 547 7.79 -20.81 -17.81
C ALA A 547 8.66 -21.87 -18.53
N VAL A 548 9.82 -22.25 -17.98
CA VAL A 548 10.67 -23.27 -18.62
C VAL A 548 10.03 -24.65 -18.57
N VAL A 549 9.36 -25.01 -17.48
CA VAL A 549 8.54 -26.24 -17.42
C VAL A 549 7.45 -26.20 -18.49
N GLY A 550 6.83 -25.05 -18.72
CA GLY A 550 5.84 -24.85 -19.77
C GLY A 550 6.42 -25.11 -21.17
N VAL A 551 7.53 -24.46 -21.50
CA VAL A 551 8.20 -24.58 -22.81
C VAL A 551 8.70 -26.00 -23.06
N VAL A 552 9.42 -26.58 -22.10
CA VAL A 552 10.06 -27.89 -22.25
C VAL A 552 9.05 -29.04 -22.12
N GLY A 553 7.99 -28.85 -21.34
CA GLY A 553 6.91 -29.82 -21.16
C GLY A 553 5.81 -29.77 -22.22
N GLY A 554 5.92 -28.89 -23.22
CA GLY A 554 4.91 -28.72 -24.27
C GLY A 554 3.55 -28.25 -23.73
N VAL A 555 3.55 -27.49 -22.64
CA VAL A 555 2.31 -27.00 -22.00
C VAL A 555 1.71 -25.89 -22.85
N PRO A 556 0.37 -25.87 -23.06
CA PRO A 556 -0.27 -24.76 -23.75
C PRO A 556 0.09 -23.40 -23.10
N PRO A 557 0.54 -22.39 -23.88
CA PRO A 557 1.01 -21.13 -23.30
C PRO A 557 -0.02 -20.37 -22.45
N TRP A 558 -1.31 -20.48 -22.78
CA TRP A 558 -2.40 -19.90 -21.98
C TRP A 558 -2.52 -20.55 -20.60
N LEU A 559 -2.16 -21.84 -20.47
CA LEU A 559 -2.15 -22.55 -19.20
C LEU A 559 -0.95 -22.13 -18.34
N VAL A 560 0.22 -21.93 -18.97
CA VAL A 560 1.39 -21.33 -18.31
C VAL A 560 1.04 -19.94 -17.78
N PHE A 561 0.38 -19.12 -18.61
CA PHE A 561 -0.12 -17.82 -18.19
C PHE A 561 -1.08 -17.92 -16.99
N GLY A 562 -2.09 -18.79 -17.06
CA GLY A 562 -3.04 -19.00 -15.97
C GLY A 562 -2.38 -19.45 -14.66
N TYR A 563 -1.40 -20.35 -14.74
CA TYR A 563 -0.64 -20.80 -13.57
C TYR A 563 0.19 -19.67 -12.96
N VAL A 564 0.96 -18.94 -13.77
CA VAL A 564 1.74 -17.80 -13.27
C VAL A 564 0.82 -16.72 -12.72
N PHE A 565 -0.35 -16.47 -13.34
CA PHE A 565 -1.35 -15.56 -12.82
C PHE A 565 -1.80 -15.93 -11.40
N VAL A 566 -2.12 -17.21 -11.15
CA VAL A 566 -2.46 -17.68 -9.79
C VAL A 566 -1.31 -17.43 -8.81
N LEU A 567 -0.06 -17.68 -9.21
CA LEU A 567 1.09 -17.33 -8.38
C LEU A 567 1.16 -15.82 -8.12
N THR A 568 0.91 -14.97 -9.13
CA THR A 568 0.93 -13.52 -8.92
C THR A 568 -0.11 -13.08 -7.90
N VAL A 569 -1.34 -13.61 -7.96
CA VAL A 569 -2.42 -13.28 -7.02
C VAL A 569 -2.03 -13.69 -5.60
N HIS A 570 -1.49 -14.91 -5.43
CA HIS A 570 -0.96 -15.39 -4.16
C HIS A 570 0.12 -14.46 -3.59
N HIS A 571 1.10 -14.07 -4.40
CA HIS A 571 2.19 -13.22 -3.94
C HIS A 571 1.75 -11.77 -3.68
N TYR A 572 0.83 -11.23 -4.47
CA TYR A 572 0.27 -9.92 -4.23
C TYR A 572 -0.55 -9.88 -2.94
N ASP A 573 -1.25 -10.96 -2.56
CA ASP A 573 -1.95 -11.03 -1.28
C ASP A 573 -1.00 -10.74 -0.11
N LEU A 574 0.20 -11.31 -0.13
CA LEU A 574 1.24 -11.07 0.87
C LEU A 574 1.69 -9.60 0.87
N THR A 575 1.91 -9.02 -0.32
CA THR A 575 2.32 -7.61 -0.46
C THR A 575 1.24 -6.65 0.00
N ALA A 576 -0.01 -6.87 -0.40
CA ALA A 576 -1.13 -6.03 -0.03
C ALA A 576 -1.39 -6.08 1.48
N ARG A 577 -1.29 -7.26 2.08
CA ARG A 577 -1.38 -7.40 3.54
C ARG A 577 -0.24 -6.68 4.25
N LEU A 578 0.99 -6.76 3.74
CA LEU A 578 2.13 -6.00 4.26
C LEU A 578 1.88 -4.48 4.21
N GLU A 579 1.52 -3.94 3.05
CA GLU A 579 1.27 -2.51 2.86
C GLU A 579 0.10 -1.99 3.71
N LYS A 580 -0.95 -2.81 3.88
CA LYS A 580 -2.14 -2.48 4.67
C LYS A 580 -2.03 -2.93 6.14
N ARG A 581 -0.87 -3.43 6.57
CA ARG A 581 -0.59 -3.92 7.94
C ARG A 581 -1.61 -4.94 8.44
N GLN A 582 -2.00 -5.85 7.57
CA GLN A 582 -2.96 -6.91 7.86
C GLN A 582 -2.22 -8.19 8.26
N ALA A 583 -2.90 -9.02 9.06
CA ALA A 583 -2.39 -10.32 9.43
C ALA A 583 -2.14 -11.23 8.21
N ALA A 584 -1.22 -12.18 8.41
CA ALA A 584 -0.87 -13.18 7.41
C ALA A 584 -2.11 -13.99 6.95
N PRO A 585 -2.10 -14.52 5.71
CA PRO A 585 -3.20 -15.35 5.21
C PRO A 585 -3.34 -16.63 6.05
N PRO A 586 -4.54 -16.98 6.56
CA PRO A 586 -4.72 -18.11 7.47
C PRO A 586 -4.28 -19.48 6.91
N LEU A 587 -4.38 -19.68 5.60
CA LEU A 587 -4.04 -20.96 4.94
C LEU A 587 -2.68 -20.91 4.23
N HIS A 588 -1.81 -19.96 4.56
CA HIS A 588 -0.51 -19.82 3.89
C HIS A 588 0.33 -21.10 3.93
N ALA A 589 0.34 -21.84 5.04
CA ALA A 589 1.08 -23.10 5.16
C ALA A 589 0.69 -24.18 4.14
N TRP A 590 -0.48 -24.05 3.49
CA TRP A 590 -0.99 -25.00 2.50
C TRP A 590 -0.56 -24.65 1.07
N THR A 591 0.19 -23.59 0.85
CA THR A 591 0.62 -23.12 -0.49
C THR A 591 1.80 -23.91 -1.06
N LEU A 592 2.36 -24.85 -0.28
CA LEU A 592 3.52 -25.69 -0.60
C LEU A 592 4.87 -24.96 -0.71
N GLY A 593 4.89 -23.63 -0.59
CA GLY A 593 6.05 -22.78 -0.84
C GLY A 593 6.55 -22.82 -2.29
N TRP A 594 7.44 -21.89 -2.64
CA TRP A 594 7.98 -21.79 -4.00
C TRP A 594 8.77 -23.04 -4.41
N GLU A 595 9.45 -23.69 -3.47
CA GLU A 595 10.20 -24.93 -3.73
C GLU A 595 9.30 -26.13 -4.06
N GLY A 596 8.19 -26.32 -3.33
CA GLY A 596 7.40 -27.53 -3.36
C GLY A 596 6.63 -27.57 -4.67
N ARG A 597 6.10 -26.41 -5.05
CA ARG A 597 5.52 -26.18 -6.38
C ARG A 597 6.53 -26.44 -7.49
N SER A 598 7.76 -25.93 -7.36
CA SER A 598 8.82 -26.14 -8.35
C SER A 598 9.23 -27.62 -8.47
N VAL A 599 9.39 -28.33 -7.35
CA VAL A 599 9.71 -29.76 -7.31
C VAL A 599 8.61 -30.58 -7.99
N LEU A 600 7.33 -30.31 -7.66
CA LEU A 600 6.20 -31.02 -8.24
C LEU A 600 6.10 -30.80 -9.76
N LEU A 601 6.31 -29.57 -10.22
CA LEU A 601 6.35 -29.25 -11.65
C LEU A 601 7.50 -29.94 -12.37
N ALA A 602 8.69 -29.99 -11.76
CA ALA A 602 9.85 -30.67 -12.34
C ALA A 602 9.60 -32.17 -12.52
N VAL A 603 9.11 -32.83 -11.47
CA VAL A 603 8.79 -34.27 -11.47
C VAL A 603 7.74 -34.56 -12.54
N ALA A 604 6.67 -33.78 -12.61
CA ALA A 604 5.62 -33.94 -13.59
C ALA A 604 6.11 -33.76 -15.04
N ALA A 605 6.99 -32.78 -15.27
CA ALA A 605 7.54 -32.53 -16.60
C ALA A 605 8.48 -33.65 -17.07
N ILE A 606 9.32 -34.18 -16.18
CA ILE A 606 10.19 -35.32 -16.48
C ILE A 606 9.35 -36.57 -16.80
N ALA A 607 8.30 -36.79 -16.02
CA ALA A 607 7.38 -37.91 -16.22
C ALA A 607 6.39 -37.72 -17.40
N GLY A 608 6.43 -36.58 -18.08
CA GLY A 608 5.66 -36.34 -19.31
C GLY A 608 4.21 -35.88 -19.13
N PHE A 609 3.84 -35.39 -17.95
CA PHE A 609 2.49 -34.90 -17.64
C PHE A 609 2.49 -33.45 -17.10
N ALA A 610 3.39 -32.61 -17.63
CA ALA A 610 3.54 -31.20 -17.21
C ALA A 610 2.23 -30.40 -17.24
N ALA A 611 1.44 -30.53 -18.32
CA ALA A 611 0.20 -29.78 -18.50
C ALA A 611 -0.87 -30.11 -17.44
N PRO A 612 -1.31 -31.37 -17.23
CA PRO A 612 -2.28 -31.68 -16.19
C PRO A 612 -1.75 -31.38 -14.79
N ALA A 613 -0.44 -31.53 -14.52
CA ALA A 613 0.14 -31.14 -13.24
C ALA A 613 0.05 -29.63 -13.00
N MET A 614 0.42 -28.81 -13.99
CA MET A 614 0.33 -27.35 -13.88
C MET A 614 -1.11 -26.88 -13.67
N ALA A 615 -2.08 -27.47 -14.38
CA ALA A 615 -3.50 -27.20 -14.17
C ALA A 615 -3.96 -27.60 -12.75
N THR A 616 -3.54 -28.77 -12.26
CA THR A 616 -3.92 -29.29 -10.95
C THR A 616 -3.34 -28.43 -9.82
N ILE A 617 -2.04 -28.15 -9.87
CA ILE A 617 -1.36 -27.32 -8.86
C ILE A 617 -1.91 -25.90 -8.89
N GLY A 618 -2.10 -25.31 -10.07
CA GLY A 618 -2.70 -23.98 -10.21
C GLY A 618 -4.11 -23.90 -9.64
N THR A 619 -4.95 -24.90 -9.92
CA THR A 619 -6.32 -24.99 -9.38
C THR A 619 -6.31 -25.16 -7.86
N TYR A 620 -5.45 -26.03 -7.35
CA TYR A 620 -5.26 -26.22 -5.90
C TYR A 620 -4.88 -24.91 -5.21
N LEU A 621 -3.90 -24.18 -5.72
CA LEU A 621 -3.46 -22.90 -5.16
C LEU A 621 -4.55 -21.85 -5.21
N LEU A 622 -5.32 -21.78 -6.31
CA LEU A 622 -6.45 -20.88 -6.42
C LEU A 622 -7.52 -21.20 -5.36
N MET A 623 -7.82 -22.48 -5.14
CA MET A 623 -8.76 -22.91 -4.09
C MET A 623 -8.25 -22.55 -2.68
N VAL A 624 -6.97 -22.79 -2.39
CA VAL A 624 -6.34 -22.40 -1.12
C VAL A 624 -6.41 -20.89 -0.92
N PHE A 625 -6.09 -20.11 -1.95
CA PHE A 625 -6.18 -18.65 -1.92
C PHE A 625 -7.60 -18.17 -1.64
N VAL A 626 -8.59 -18.63 -2.41
CA VAL A 626 -10.01 -18.24 -2.23
C VAL A 626 -10.51 -18.63 -0.82
N ALA A 627 -10.20 -19.85 -0.36
CA ALA A 627 -10.55 -20.28 0.99
C ALA A 627 -9.89 -19.41 2.07
N SER A 628 -8.63 -19.02 1.88
CA SER A 628 -7.89 -18.14 2.78
C SER A 628 -8.52 -16.74 2.85
N VAL A 629 -8.90 -16.18 1.70
CA VAL A 629 -9.59 -14.89 1.57
C VAL A 629 -10.94 -14.93 2.28
N VAL A 630 -11.77 -15.94 2.03
CA VAL A 630 -13.07 -16.11 2.70
C VAL A 630 -12.89 -16.25 4.21
N LEU A 631 -11.91 -17.03 4.64
CA LEU A 631 -11.63 -17.22 6.07
C LEU A 631 -11.21 -15.91 6.74
N ALA A 632 -10.28 -15.17 6.13
CA ALA A 632 -9.75 -13.92 6.66
C ALA A 632 -10.78 -12.79 6.71
N TRP A 633 -11.59 -12.64 5.66
CA TRP A 633 -12.44 -11.45 5.50
C TRP A 633 -13.92 -11.66 5.83
N VAL A 634 -14.39 -12.91 5.90
CA VAL A 634 -15.79 -13.23 6.18
C VAL A 634 -15.94 -14.02 7.48
N VAL A 635 -15.25 -15.15 7.59
CA VAL A 635 -15.50 -16.12 8.68
C VAL A 635 -14.91 -15.65 10.02
N LEU A 636 -13.63 -15.27 10.05
CA LEU A 636 -12.97 -14.84 11.30
C LEU A 636 -13.60 -13.57 11.88
N PRO A 637 -13.88 -12.51 11.10
CA PRO A 637 -14.55 -11.32 11.62
C PRO A 637 -15.96 -11.62 12.16
N ALA A 638 -16.74 -12.46 11.45
CA ALA A 638 -18.08 -12.84 11.91
C ALA A 638 -18.05 -13.62 13.24
N ARG A 639 -17.03 -14.46 13.46
CA ARG A 639 -16.84 -15.17 14.74
C ARG A 639 -16.46 -14.22 15.87
N ALA A 640 -15.55 -13.28 15.63
CA ALA A 640 -15.15 -12.27 16.61
C ALA A 640 -16.35 -11.41 17.05
N GLY A 641 -17.18 -10.98 16.10
CA GLY A 641 -18.40 -10.21 16.39
C GLY A 641 -19.41 -10.97 17.26
N ARG A 642 -19.59 -12.28 17.04
CA ARG A 642 -20.46 -13.13 17.88
C ARG A 642 -19.91 -13.32 19.29
N ALA A 643 -18.59 -13.52 19.42
CA ALA A 643 -17.96 -13.67 20.73
C ALA A 643 -18.10 -12.40 21.59
N ALA A 644 -17.97 -11.22 20.99
CA ALA A 644 -18.18 -9.94 21.67
C ALA A 644 -19.64 -9.67 22.06
N ALA A 645 -20.61 -10.34 21.42
CA ALA A 645 -22.05 -10.16 21.69
C ALA A 645 -22.60 -11.08 22.79
N VAL A 646 -21.83 -12.07 23.27
CA VAL A 646 -22.25 -12.91 24.41
C VAL A 646 -22.05 -12.12 25.70
N PRO A 647 -23.12 -11.78 26.45
CA PRO A 647 -22.95 -11.11 27.73
C PRO A 647 -22.25 -12.07 28.69
N VAL A 648 -21.18 -11.61 29.33
CA VAL A 648 -20.61 -12.27 30.50
C VAL A 648 -21.72 -12.36 31.54
N ARG A 649 -22.33 -13.53 31.70
CA ARG A 649 -23.31 -13.78 32.76
C ARG A 649 -22.58 -13.52 34.09
N GLY A 650 -23.12 -12.58 34.85
CA GLY A 650 -22.52 -12.06 36.08
C GLY A 650 -22.14 -13.17 37.05
N ALA A 651 -20.95 -13.02 37.62
CA ALA A 651 -20.65 -13.61 38.91
C ALA A 651 -21.69 -13.10 39.91
N SER A 652 -22.50 -14.01 40.43
CA SER A 652 -23.41 -13.79 41.53
C SER A 652 -22.65 -13.32 42.77
N PRO A 653 -23.12 -12.29 43.50
CA PRO A 653 -22.58 -11.97 44.81
C PRO A 653 -23.01 -13.07 45.79
N GLY A 654 -22.03 -13.82 46.31
CA GLY A 654 -22.18 -14.76 47.41
C GLY A 654 -21.39 -14.27 48.60
#